data_AF-A0A2T3J4B6-F1
#
_entry.id   AF-A0A2T3J4B6-F1
#
_cell.length_a   1.000
_cell.length_b   1.000
_cell.length_c   1.000
_cell.angle_alpha   90.00
_cell.angle_beta   90.00
_cell.angle_gamma   90.00
#
_symmetry.space_group_name_H-M   'P 1'
#
loop_
_entity.id
_entity.type
_entity.pdbx_description
1 polymer ?
#
loop_
_entity_poly.entity_id
_entity_poly.type
_entity_poly.pdbx_seq_one_letter_code
_entity_poly.pdbx_strand_id
1 'polypeptide(L)'
;MAKDKNKKPRIRLINKFTLVVLTATSLWALWLVAPNKSMLIQLIARSSSPDVSLAFLQQLYSDDPNNREIIKQIVNNYAATGKLTDAAELLESILITTEGNNDWDALSQYLALLLEQTYQDEPEAKQQAQTALLDLLNRIDYVPEAELARQFADTAISLSMPDKGFDYLYPHQQSGETSYNELISLALQSEDYDKSLKVQLDAFREFDDLENAEKLFDLMLKSAQPQLSRYFFNSYRGPLYNNTDFLTTGIAHSTQIGNLDIVLALSRHLLTIEPTVELYTQTARIAIALGDLNLAEQLLLEAIAIAPNQSDYVLLHQIYRWQSKLEKALSVSIELASLNPSAKNIRAGIDESRALGDILNEGKFFKQLATHNYIYQAEYTQWLNALEKGEGTSAAFQSLLALLAKRPNDTQLLSHVTRLYSYRSDHKSVIRYGNLLQNKRPLNVTEALRISNAHIMLNQPKLALNTLVNPTDWVEADEDYLEAVSSLAWETNNRALSMTSQTELASRASSNIDVYRYINILSPLDEEKIPQLLTLYDKNNNTQLLLAAVRHAAQNKDTKQLEQLIEIAKQNPSFNQHIEMLSYQALLAEWQEEPDKAKQLYFSILQLAPTNSSAVGNLIWFAVNEGDLHTLDQVYRRYKPVLATDRDLWLAFATASQQLGLNHEADIWYRQLLLDNDSPEPSVLLNYAQLLEQQGNGEKAYQLRRYLLDKQSAELLALPDGDISYRSLVRLFVGELIASQMIEENTLTKPTDNNVGELFADYLARNQGEKILFWHQRTALGRYQIPEWQQLSLALQKKDRAKVEAILSRAVNLPKADENIALQFVGEHQKAWQQGQTNIGQMADKTAENQLRRIHVTQHPAKTHSIRAQHTQITHWDVDRSSLDYYSPHYHGNWRLGLDSQRSGSPDQLSNTDIEDEFRLRGRYQYQMSESYWALGIDLADGVGDQRLGLNGEYQYAVDDDLRLGIRFGLNSHIEASELLNIAGQDNFLGFNFAYQPTARESLTFQFNLHDLSTRFDDEIGQGWDLSLRAAEQFFFADPAWQIYADVTMQDVNLSDDTLNGINRWHNEVTPLTSGDFIEDSYQRVGIGQRVWHGEPGQPGATVPSPRYWFDSSLGYNFSSSQVDVTLSAGLGWRVFGNDELYFSTDWQSQDRNGDESLKVTLGYYYGF
;
A
#
# COMPACT_ATOMS: atom_id res chain seq x y z
N MET A 1 -15.37 -7.12 35.95
CA MET A 1 -14.17 -7.96 35.68
C MET A 1 -13.87 -7.84 34.18
N ALA A 2 -12.72 -7.26 33.80
CA ALA A 2 -11.47 -7.95 33.40
C ALA A 2 -11.52 -8.45 31.93
N LYS A 3 -10.77 -7.87 30.97
CA LYS A 3 -9.33 -8.03 30.63
C LYS A 3 -9.00 -9.42 30.03
N ASP A 4 -8.19 -9.61 28.97
CA ASP A 4 -7.29 -8.70 28.22
C ASP A 4 -6.86 -9.22 26.80
N LYS A 5 -6.34 -8.33 25.93
CA LYS A 5 -5.34 -8.48 24.82
C LYS A 5 -5.34 -9.58 23.70
N ASN A 6 -5.40 -9.07 22.44
CA ASN A 6 -4.41 -9.16 21.32
C ASN A 6 -3.63 -10.46 20.93
N LYS A 7 -3.74 -10.90 19.64
CA LYS A 7 -2.66 -10.93 18.58
C LYS A 7 -3.02 -11.71 17.28
N LYS A 8 -2.28 -11.49 16.17
CA LYS A 8 -2.29 -12.24 14.88
C LYS A 8 -0.86 -12.72 14.48
N PRO A 9 -0.70 -13.88 13.81
CA PRO A 9 0.36 -14.09 12.80
C PRO A 9 -0.08 -14.92 11.54
N ARG A 10 0.86 -15.32 10.65
CA ARG A 10 0.62 -15.92 9.29
C ARG A 10 1.35 -17.27 9.03
N ILE A 11 0.64 -18.19 8.34
CA ILE A 11 1.06 -19.09 7.20
C ILE A 11 2.26 -20.06 7.34
N ARG A 12 2.07 -21.36 6.99
CA ARG A 12 2.97 -22.19 6.13
C ARG A 12 2.37 -23.54 5.68
N LEU A 13 2.97 -24.16 4.66
CA LEU A 13 2.59 -25.44 4.01
C LEU A 13 3.82 -26.35 3.82
N ILE A 14 3.61 -27.67 3.82
CA ILE A 14 4.55 -28.79 3.54
C ILE A 14 5.65 -29.06 4.61
N ASN A 15 5.97 -30.35 4.82
CA ASN A 15 6.93 -30.88 5.80
C ASN A 15 8.15 -31.52 5.09
N LYS A 16 9.34 -31.49 5.72
CA LYS A 16 10.63 -31.94 5.15
C LYS A 16 10.85 -33.46 5.13
N PHE A 17 10.13 -34.24 5.94
CA PHE A 17 10.39 -35.68 6.09
C PHE A 17 10.20 -36.48 4.78
N THR A 18 9.24 -36.06 3.94
CA THR A 18 8.86 -36.74 2.69
C THR A 18 9.97 -36.75 1.63
N LEU A 19 10.96 -35.84 1.72
CA LEU A 19 11.97 -35.65 0.67
C LEU A 19 13.22 -36.54 0.83
N VAL A 20 13.33 -37.29 1.93
CA VAL A 20 14.50 -38.14 2.25
C VAL A 20 14.32 -39.60 1.79
N VAL A 21 13.08 -40.10 1.80
CA VAL A 21 12.79 -41.53 1.52
C VAL A 21 13.03 -41.90 0.05
N LEU A 22 12.78 -40.97 -0.87
CA LEU A 22 12.80 -41.20 -2.32
C LEU A 22 14.21 -41.44 -2.90
N THR A 23 15.27 -41.08 -2.17
CA THR A 23 16.65 -41.12 -2.67
C THR A 23 17.37 -42.45 -2.38
N ALA A 24 16.85 -43.26 -1.45
CA ALA A 24 17.56 -44.42 -0.93
C ALA A 24 17.39 -45.71 -1.77
N THR A 25 16.26 -45.85 -2.47
CA THR A 25 15.88 -47.09 -3.16
C THR A 25 16.63 -47.35 -4.48
N SER A 26 17.15 -46.32 -5.13
CA SER A 26 17.69 -46.42 -6.51
C SER A 26 19.07 -47.07 -6.62
N LEU A 27 19.83 -47.20 -5.52
CA LEU A 27 21.24 -47.61 -5.54
C LEU A 27 21.49 -49.13 -5.41
N TRP A 28 20.46 -49.94 -5.16
CA TRP A 28 20.64 -51.34 -4.73
C TRP A 28 20.68 -52.39 -5.87
N ALA A 29 20.45 -51.99 -7.13
CA ALA A 29 20.04 -52.91 -8.19
C ALA A 29 21.13 -53.43 -9.16
N LEU A 30 22.40 -53.00 -9.04
CA LEU A 30 23.35 -52.96 -10.18
C LEU A 30 24.64 -53.83 -10.05
N TRP A 31 24.56 -55.07 -9.53
CA TRP A 31 25.76 -55.78 -9.00
C TRP A 31 26.05 -57.27 -9.42
N LEU A 32 25.47 -57.88 -10.48
CA LEU A 32 25.58 -59.35 -10.75
C LEU A 32 25.66 -59.79 -12.27
N VAL A 33 26.38 -60.91 -12.62
CA VAL A 33 26.37 -61.82 -13.88
C VAL A 33 27.64 -61.92 -14.85
N ALA A 34 28.01 -63.10 -15.49
CA ALA A 34 29.22 -63.31 -16.40
C ALA A 34 29.31 -64.39 -17.63
N PRO A 35 30.14 -65.51 -17.72
CA PRO A 35 30.98 -65.98 -18.92
C PRO A 35 30.90 -67.50 -19.40
N ASN A 36 31.68 -68.23 -20.30
CA ASN A 36 32.52 -68.11 -21.57
C ASN A 36 33.02 -69.54 -22.14
N LYS A 37 33.58 -69.76 -23.39
CA LYS A 37 34.04 -71.10 -24.03
C LYS A 37 34.90 -71.06 -25.38
N SER A 38 35.88 -71.99 -25.69
CA SER A 38 36.45 -72.22 -27.09
C SER A 38 37.38 -73.45 -27.53
N MET A 39 37.72 -74.45 -26.71
CA MET A 39 39.11 -75.01 -26.65
C MET A 39 39.40 -76.46 -27.22
N LEU A 40 39.54 -76.75 -28.55
CA LEU A 40 39.64 -78.19 -29.01
C LEU A 40 40.45 -78.68 -30.25
N ILE A 41 40.62 -77.97 -31.39
CA ILE A 41 40.91 -78.63 -32.71
C ILE A 41 42.34 -79.17 -32.99
N GLN A 42 43.40 -78.68 -32.33
CA GLN A 42 44.77 -78.63 -32.90
C GLN A 42 45.63 -79.93 -32.84
N LEU A 43 45.11 -81.11 -33.21
CA LEU A 43 45.70 -82.40 -32.77
C LEU A 43 46.29 -83.37 -33.81
N ILE A 44 46.16 -83.15 -35.13
CA ILE A 44 46.20 -84.29 -36.11
C ILE A 44 47.51 -84.48 -36.91
N ALA A 45 47.92 -83.53 -37.76
CA ALA A 45 48.62 -83.86 -39.02
C ALA A 45 50.15 -84.08 -38.95
N ARG A 46 50.64 -85.31 -38.74
CA ARG A 46 52.10 -85.64 -38.65
C ARG A 46 52.47 -87.08 -39.15
N SER A 47 52.59 -87.34 -40.47
CA SER A 47 52.98 -88.67 -41.06
C SER A 47 53.36 -88.67 -42.57
N SER A 48 54.09 -89.68 -43.10
CA SER A 48 54.47 -89.86 -44.54
C SER A 48 54.85 -91.31 -44.96
N SER A 49 54.96 -91.62 -46.28
CA SER A 49 55.40 -92.93 -46.87
C SER A 49 55.74 -92.85 -48.40
N PRO A 50 56.56 -93.75 -49.03
CA PRO A 50 57.03 -93.63 -50.43
C PRO A 50 56.35 -94.53 -51.52
N ASP A 51 56.89 -95.71 -51.91
CA ASP A 51 56.57 -96.54 -53.13
C ASP A 51 55.08 -96.93 -53.31
N VAL A 52 54.36 -96.88 -52.19
CA VAL A 52 52.89 -96.80 -52.07
C VAL A 52 52.26 -95.77 -53.03
N SER A 53 53.04 -94.79 -53.51
CA SER A 53 52.65 -93.76 -54.48
C SER A 53 52.39 -94.29 -55.88
N LEU A 54 53.28 -95.10 -56.50
CA LEU A 54 53.02 -95.57 -57.89
C LEU A 54 51.76 -96.45 -57.95
N ALA A 55 51.41 -97.10 -56.83
CA ALA A 55 50.19 -97.90 -56.68
C ALA A 55 48.92 -97.06 -56.38
N PHE A 56 48.97 -96.10 -55.45
CA PHE A 56 47.84 -95.15 -55.23
C PHE A 56 47.66 -94.20 -56.43
N LEU A 57 48.64 -94.11 -57.35
CA LEU A 57 48.58 -93.38 -58.63
C LEU A 57 48.14 -94.24 -59.83
N GLN A 58 48.64 -95.46 -60.04
CA GLN A 58 48.25 -96.21 -61.24
C GLN A 58 46.75 -96.53 -61.27
N GLN A 59 46.10 -96.75 -60.13
CA GLN A 59 44.64 -96.87 -60.06
C GLN A 59 43.92 -95.53 -60.33
N LEU A 60 44.56 -94.38 -60.07
CA LEU A 60 44.08 -93.05 -60.49
C LEU A 60 44.31 -92.76 -61.99
N TYR A 61 45.11 -93.57 -62.70
CA TYR A 61 45.44 -93.40 -64.13
C TYR A 61 44.84 -94.49 -65.04
N SER A 62 44.67 -95.72 -64.58
CA SER A 62 43.89 -96.71 -65.33
C SER A 62 42.41 -96.34 -65.43
N ASP A 63 41.96 -95.39 -64.60
CA ASP A 63 40.65 -94.74 -64.71
C ASP A 63 40.62 -93.62 -65.80
N ASP A 64 41.74 -93.24 -66.49
CA ASP A 64 41.78 -92.61 -67.85
C ASP A 64 43.21 -92.58 -68.52
N PRO A 65 43.52 -93.28 -69.65
CA PRO A 65 44.91 -93.56 -70.09
C PRO A 65 45.44 -92.95 -71.46
N ASN A 66 45.59 -93.79 -72.50
CA ASN A 66 45.95 -93.53 -73.93
C ASN A 66 47.21 -92.66 -74.27
N ASN A 67 48.28 -92.73 -73.47
CA ASN A 67 49.22 -91.60 -73.29
C ASN A 67 50.54 -91.57 -74.13
N ARG A 68 51.22 -90.41 -74.11
CA ARG A 68 52.55 -90.12 -74.69
C ARG A 68 53.73 -90.25 -73.71
N GLU A 69 53.56 -90.12 -72.40
CA GLU A 69 54.67 -90.36 -71.45
C GLU A 69 55.16 -91.82 -71.49
N ILE A 70 54.28 -92.75 -71.91
CA ILE A 70 54.64 -94.14 -72.26
C ILE A 70 55.65 -94.19 -73.44
N ILE A 71 55.73 -93.15 -74.28
CA ILE A 71 56.69 -93.01 -75.39
C ILE A 71 57.99 -92.31 -74.95
N LYS A 72 57.90 -91.20 -74.20
CA LYS A 72 59.09 -90.44 -73.76
C LYS A 72 60.05 -91.27 -72.89
N GLN A 73 59.49 -92.13 -72.03
CA GLN A 73 60.28 -93.07 -71.23
C GLN A 73 61.04 -94.11 -72.10
N ILE A 74 60.77 -94.20 -73.41
CA ILE A 74 61.51 -95.04 -74.37
C ILE A 74 62.70 -94.29 -74.98
N VAL A 75 62.51 -93.05 -75.46
CA VAL A 75 63.57 -92.26 -76.15
C VAL A 75 64.80 -92.05 -75.26
N ASN A 76 64.59 -91.75 -73.98
CA ASN A 76 65.69 -91.55 -73.01
C ASN A 76 66.58 -92.80 -72.86
N ASN A 77 65.99 -93.99 -72.97
CA ASN A 77 66.73 -95.25 -72.91
C ASN A 77 67.51 -95.57 -74.21
N TYR A 78 67.29 -94.83 -75.31
CA TYR A 78 68.18 -94.82 -76.49
C TYR A 78 69.31 -93.80 -76.34
N ALA A 79 69.02 -92.55 -75.95
CA ALA A 79 70.02 -91.49 -75.84
C ALA A 79 71.17 -91.90 -74.90
N ALA A 80 70.83 -92.57 -73.79
CA ALA A 80 71.78 -93.20 -72.87
C ALA A 80 72.64 -94.36 -73.44
N THR A 81 72.57 -94.63 -74.76
CA THR A 81 73.36 -95.68 -75.45
C THR A 81 74.12 -95.21 -76.71
N GLY A 82 73.88 -93.98 -77.20
CA GLY A 82 74.84 -93.16 -77.98
C GLY A 82 75.10 -93.46 -79.48
N LYS A 83 74.45 -92.71 -80.38
CA LYS A 83 74.77 -92.54 -81.82
C LYS A 83 74.29 -91.14 -82.30
N LEU A 84 75.03 -90.43 -83.17
CA LEU A 84 74.80 -88.98 -83.39
C LEU A 84 74.54 -88.47 -84.82
N THR A 85 75.38 -88.68 -85.85
CA THR A 85 75.03 -88.12 -87.19
C THR A 85 73.78 -88.78 -87.79
N ASP A 86 73.61 -90.09 -87.56
CA ASP A 86 72.35 -90.82 -87.81
C ASP A 86 71.17 -90.23 -87.02
N ALA A 87 71.43 -89.70 -85.82
CA ALA A 87 70.41 -89.00 -85.04
C ALA A 87 70.12 -87.64 -85.66
N ALA A 88 71.12 -86.89 -86.14
CA ALA A 88 70.94 -85.61 -86.81
C ALA A 88 70.03 -85.70 -88.05
N GLU A 89 70.18 -86.72 -88.90
CA GLU A 89 69.28 -86.95 -90.06
C GLU A 89 67.91 -87.52 -89.66
N LEU A 90 67.84 -88.45 -88.68
CA LEU A 90 66.55 -88.97 -88.21
C LEU A 90 65.76 -87.88 -87.49
N LEU A 91 66.44 -87.00 -86.76
CA LEU A 91 65.89 -85.77 -86.22
C LEU A 91 65.56 -84.80 -87.34
N GLU A 92 66.38 -84.65 -88.40
CA GLU A 92 66.03 -83.83 -89.58
C GLU A 92 64.65 -84.23 -90.16
N SER A 93 64.30 -85.52 -90.07
CA SER A 93 63.00 -86.06 -90.49
C SER A 93 61.84 -85.84 -89.49
N ILE A 94 62.11 -85.61 -88.20
CA ILE A 94 61.08 -85.25 -87.21
C ILE A 94 61.05 -83.76 -86.85
N LEU A 95 61.98 -82.91 -87.35
CA LEU A 95 62.00 -81.44 -87.12
C LEU A 95 60.71 -80.72 -87.47
N ILE A 96 59.71 -81.39 -88.06
CA ILE A 96 58.36 -80.87 -88.24
C ILE A 96 57.36 -81.95 -87.83
N THR A 97 56.56 -81.63 -86.82
CA THR A 97 55.48 -82.45 -86.27
C THR A 97 54.35 -82.73 -87.28
N THR A 98 53.47 -83.68 -86.95
CA THR A 98 52.26 -84.01 -87.74
C THR A 98 51.27 -82.86 -87.94
N GLU A 99 51.47 -81.73 -87.27
CA GLU A 99 50.64 -80.52 -87.38
C GLU A 99 51.33 -79.39 -88.18
N GLY A 100 52.53 -79.63 -88.70
CA GLY A 100 53.30 -78.65 -89.49
C GLY A 100 54.13 -77.67 -88.66
N ASN A 101 54.13 -77.81 -87.33
CA ASN A 101 54.99 -77.02 -86.43
C ASN A 101 56.33 -77.73 -86.26
N ASN A 102 57.42 -76.98 -86.16
CA ASN A 102 58.74 -77.57 -85.96
C ASN A 102 58.87 -78.38 -84.65
N ASP A 103 59.82 -79.32 -84.60
CA ASP A 103 60.26 -80.11 -83.44
C ASP A 103 61.69 -79.69 -83.05
N TRP A 104 61.94 -79.56 -81.75
CA TRP A 104 62.97 -78.66 -81.23
C TRP A 104 64.06 -79.36 -80.42
N ASP A 105 63.73 -80.41 -79.66
CA ASP A 105 64.68 -81.44 -79.22
C ASP A 105 65.45 -81.98 -80.46
N ALA A 106 64.73 -82.11 -81.58
CA ALA A 106 65.27 -82.47 -82.88
C ALA A 106 66.21 -81.40 -83.49
N LEU A 107 65.79 -80.12 -83.53
CA LEU A 107 66.63 -79.01 -84.03
C LEU A 107 67.83 -78.69 -83.12
N SER A 108 67.73 -79.00 -81.82
CA SER A 108 68.75 -78.75 -80.80
C SER A 108 69.99 -79.59 -81.06
N GLN A 109 69.80 -80.89 -81.26
CA GLN A 109 70.89 -81.82 -81.56
C GLN A 109 71.50 -81.57 -82.95
N TYR A 110 70.75 -80.95 -83.88
CA TYR A 110 71.25 -80.59 -85.22
C TYR A 110 72.23 -79.40 -85.21
N LEU A 111 71.92 -78.29 -84.51
CA LEU A 111 72.85 -77.15 -84.46
C LEU A 111 74.16 -77.52 -83.75
N ALA A 112 74.08 -78.26 -82.63
CA ALA A 112 75.26 -78.66 -81.87
C ALA A 112 76.31 -79.36 -82.78
N LEU A 113 75.84 -80.24 -83.66
CA LEU A 113 76.68 -80.96 -84.64
C LEU A 113 77.19 -80.09 -85.79
N LEU A 114 76.52 -78.98 -86.14
CA LEU A 114 77.04 -77.99 -87.08
C LEU A 114 78.09 -77.09 -86.44
N LEU A 115 77.89 -76.66 -85.19
CA LEU A 115 78.85 -75.85 -84.45
C LEU A 115 80.16 -76.60 -84.22
N GLU A 116 80.11 -77.86 -83.80
CA GLU A 116 81.29 -78.71 -83.60
C GLU A 116 82.12 -78.89 -84.89
N GLN A 117 81.51 -78.79 -86.08
CA GLN A 117 82.22 -78.78 -87.37
C GLN A 117 82.95 -77.46 -87.64
N THR A 118 82.39 -76.30 -87.25
CA THR A 118 83.04 -75.00 -87.51
C THR A 118 84.38 -74.81 -86.78
N TYR A 119 84.66 -75.61 -85.74
CA TYR A 119 85.92 -75.59 -85.00
C TYR A 119 86.98 -76.57 -85.54
N GLN A 120 86.69 -77.35 -86.59
CA GLN A 120 87.68 -78.22 -87.22
C GLN A 120 88.68 -77.42 -88.08
N ASP A 121 89.89 -77.98 -88.26
CA ASP A 121 91.03 -77.32 -88.89
C ASP A 121 90.97 -77.25 -90.44
N GLU A 122 90.01 -77.94 -91.08
CA GLU A 122 89.95 -78.03 -92.55
C GLU A 122 89.27 -76.80 -93.19
N PRO A 123 89.97 -75.98 -94.01
CA PRO A 123 89.44 -74.69 -94.44
C PRO A 123 88.18 -74.75 -95.32
N GLU A 124 88.06 -75.77 -96.17
CA GLU A 124 86.96 -75.87 -97.13
C GLU A 124 85.67 -76.34 -96.44
N ALA A 125 85.76 -77.34 -95.54
CA ALA A 125 84.68 -77.74 -94.65
C ALA A 125 84.26 -76.58 -93.73
N LYS A 126 85.21 -75.84 -93.15
CA LYS A 126 84.94 -74.67 -92.31
C LYS A 126 84.23 -73.55 -93.07
N GLN A 127 84.60 -73.28 -94.32
CA GLN A 127 83.96 -72.25 -95.14
C GLN A 127 82.56 -72.69 -95.63
N GLN A 128 82.36 -73.97 -95.95
CA GLN A 128 81.02 -74.52 -96.18
C GLN A 128 80.16 -74.42 -94.91
N ALA A 129 80.67 -74.83 -93.75
CA ALA A 129 79.95 -74.75 -92.48
C ALA A 129 79.59 -73.29 -92.14
N GLN A 130 80.51 -72.33 -92.26
CA GLN A 130 80.18 -70.91 -92.05
C GLN A 130 79.14 -70.37 -93.04
N THR A 131 79.18 -70.80 -94.31
CA THR A 131 78.18 -70.39 -95.31
C THR A 131 76.81 -70.99 -95.00
N ALA A 132 76.76 -72.29 -94.72
CA ALA A 132 75.53 -73.00 -94.34
C ALA A 132 74.95 -72.49 -93.02
N LEU A 133 75.79 -72.09 -92.06
CA LEU A 133 75.35 -71.53 -90.78
C LEU A 133 74.86 -70.09 -90.96
N LEU A 134 75.49 -69.27 -91.81
CA LEU A 134 74.94 -67.96 -92.21
C LEU A 134 73.60 -68.08 -92.95
N ASP A 135 73.43 -69.05 -93.84
CA ASP A 135 72.15 -69.33 -94.49
C ASP A 135 71.11 -69.87 -93.49
N LEU A 136 71.51 -70.74 -92.56
CA LEU A 136 70.64 -71.28 -91.52
C LEU A 136 70.14 -70.19 -90.57
N LEU A 137 71.03 -69.29 -90.13
CA LEU A 137 70.70 -68.07 -89.37
C LEU A 137 69.71 -67.21 -90.16
N ASN A 138 70.04 -66.82 -91.39
CA ASN A 138 69.19 -65.95 -92.21
C ASN A 138 67.85 -66.59 -92.64
N ARG A 139 67.73 -67.92 -92.60
CA ARG A 139 66.48 -68.66 -92.88
C ARG A 139 65.59 -68.83 -91.64
N ILE A 140 66.15 -68.79 -90.43
CA ILE A 140 65.43 -69.04 -89.18
C ILE A 140 65.25 -67.70 -88.45
N ASP A 141 64.12 -67.04 -88.69
CA ASP A 141 63.76 -65.80 -87.98
C ASP A 141 63.24 -66.05 -86.55
N TYR A 142 62.99 -67.30 -86.16
CA TYR A 142 62.49 -67.69 -84.83
C TYR A 142 62.88 -69.13 -84.48
N VAL A 143 63.43 -69.31 -83.28
CA VAL A 143 63.59 -70.59 -82.59
C VAL A 143 62.60 -70.59 -81.39
N PRO A 144 62.15 -71.73 -80.85
CA PRO A 144 61.47 -71.81 -79.53
C PRO A 144 62.30 -72.44 -78.41
N GLU A 145 63.14 -73.46 -78.68
CA GLU A 145 64.07 -73.97 -77.66
C GLU A 145 65.26 -73.05 -77.48
N ALA A 146 65.63 -72.78 -76.23
CA ALA A 146 66.36 -71.56 -75.91
C ALA A 146 67.86 -71.74 -75.64
N GLU A 147 68.28 -72.87 -75.05
CA GLU A 147 69.71 -73.28 -75.07
C GLU A 147 70.21 -73.37 -76.53
N LEU A 148 69.33 -73.83 -77.42
CA LEU A 148 69.54 -73.84 -78.86
C LEU A 148 69.62 -72.42 -79.43
N ALA A 149 68.65 -71.55 -79.14
CA ALA A 149 68.66 -70.17 -79.63
C ALA A 149 69.87 -69.36 -79.16
N ARG A 150 70.38 -69.66 -77.96
CA ARG A 150 71.62 -69.06 -77.45
C ARG A 150 72.83 -69.44 -78.30
N GLN A 151 72.95 -70.72 -78.66
CA GLN A 151 73.98 -71.20 -79.58
C GLN A 151 73.85 -70.55 -80.97
N PHE A 152 72.63 -70.38 -81.50
CA PHE A 152 72.38 -69.59 -82.72
C PHE A 152 72.89 -68.14 -82.58
N ALA A 153 72.60 -67.50 -81.45
CA ALA A 153 72.86 -66.08 -81.25
C ALA A 153 74.30 -65.73 -80.89
N ASP A 154 74.97 -66.48 -80.01
CA ASP A 154 76.40 -66.29 -79.73
C ASP A 154 77.21 -66.38 -81.03
N THR A 155 76.80 -67.27 -81.92
CA THR A 155 77.38 -67.37 -83.27
C THR A 155 77.13 -66.10 -84.09
N ALA A 156 75.91 -65.57 -84.12
CA ALA A 156 75.59 -64.31 -84.81
C ALA A 156 76.34 -63.09 -84.23
N ILE A 157 76.47 -63.00 -82.90
CA ILE A 157 77.21 -61.95 -82.20
C ILE A 157 78.71 -62.06 -82.52
N SER A 158 79.28 -63.27 -82.54
CA SER A 158 80.68 -63.51 -82.91
C SER A 158 81.02 -63.08 -84.35
N LEU A 159 80.01 -63.03 -85.24
CA LEU A 159 80.11 -62.58 -86.63
C LEU A 159 79.81 -61.09 -86.80
N SER A 160 79.79 -60.31 -85.71
CA SER A 160 79.52 -58.87 -85.68
C SER A 160 78.14 -58.48 -86.20
N MET A 161 77.12 -59.33 -86.00
CA MET A 161 75.73 -59.06 -86.36
C MET A 161 74.86 -58.87 -85.10
N PRO A 162 75.07 -57.81 -84.28
CA PRO A 162 74.37 -57.63 -83.01
C PRO A 162 72.85 -57.54 -83.18
N ASP A 163 72.34 -56.99 -84.29
CA ASP A 163 70.91 -56.98 -84.60
C ASP A 163 70.33 -58.37 -84.84
N LYS A 164 71.05 -59.29 -85.50
CA LYS A 164 70.59 -60.68 -85.67
C LYS A 164 70.78 -61.50 -84.39
N GLY A 165 71.87 -61.27 -83.65
CA GLY A 165 72.03 -61.84 -82.30
C GLY A 165 70.89 -61.43 -81.36
N PHE A 166 70.48 -60.15 -81.44
CA PHE A 166 69.27 -59.64 -80.81
C PHE A 166 68.02 -60.35 -81.33
N ASP A 167 67.80 -60.43 -82.65
CA ASP A 167 66.61 -61.07 -83.24
C ASP A 167 66.48 -62.57 -82.86
N TYR A 168 67.59 -63.28 -82.60
CA TYR A 168 67.58 -64.67 -82.13
C TYR A 168 67.44 -64.82 -80.61
N LEU A 169 67.92 -63.88 -79.79
CA LEU A 169 67.80 -63.95 -78.32
C LEU A 169 66.51 -63.33 -77.78
N TYR A 170 66.02 -62.28 -78.42
CA TYR A 170 64.84 -61.55 -77.98
C TYR A 170 63.57 -62.43 -77.86
N PRO A 171 63.30 -63.38 -78.78
CA PRO A 171 62.18 -64.32 -78.61
C PRO A 171 62.37 -65.32 -77.45
N HIS A 172 63.57 -65.40 -76.88
CA HIS A 172 63.99 -66.33 -75.82
C HIS A 172 64.43 -65.65 -74.53
N GLN A 173 64.13 -64.35 -74.37
CA GLN A 173 64.42 -63.56 -73.18
C GLN A 173 64.10 -64.28 -71.85
N GLN A 174 63.02 -65.08 -71.80
CA GLN A 174 62.54 -65.86 -70.65
C GLN A 174 63.33 -67.12 -70.29
N SER A 175 64.39 -67.45 -71.03
CA SER A 175 65.07 -68.74 -70.91
C SER A 175 66.14 -68.83 -69.83
N GLY A 176 66.65 -67.68 -69.36
CA GLY A 176 67.88 -67.60 -68.58
C GLY A 176 69.17 -67.66 -69.41
N GLU A 177 69.10 -68.03 -70.70
CA GLU A 177 70.25 -68.13 -71.58
C GLU A 177 70.72 -66.77 -72.15
N THR A 178 69.84 -65.77 -72.17
CA THR A 178 70.19 -64.36 -72.39
C THR A 178 69.74 -63.53 -71.20
N SER A 179 70.25 -62.29 -71.11
CA SER A 179 69.71 -61.30 -70.19
C SER A 179 69.23 -60.07 -70.95
N TYR A 180 68.22 -59.41 -70.40
CA TYR A 180 67.80 -58.13 -70.96
C TYR A 180 68.91 -57.07 -71.00
N ASN A 181 69.80 -57.02 -70.00
CA ASN A 181 70.94 -56.10 -70.04
C ASN A 181 71.84 -56.34 -71.28
N GLU A 182 71.96 -57.59 -71.74
CA GLU A 182 72.64 -57.96 -72.98
C GLU A 182 71.82 -57.56 -74.22
N LEU A 183 70.53 -57.91 -74.30
CA LEU A 183 69.64 -57.50 -75.40
C LEU A 183 69.59 -55.97 -75.59
N ILE A 184 69.49 -55.22 -74.49
CA ILE A 184 69.49 -53.75 -74.47
C ILE A 184 70.88 -53.22 -74.87
N SER A 185 71.96 -53.84 -74.41
CA SER A 185 73.31 -53.46 -74.82
C SER A 185 73.54 -53.68 -76.32
N LEU A 186 73.03 -54.77 -76.90
CA LEU A 186 73.10 -55.05 -78.33
C LEU A 186 72.31 -53.99 -79.14
N ALA A 187 71.10 -53.63 -78.70
CA ALA A 187 70.29 -52.59 -79.34
C ALA A 187 70.87 -51.16 -79.19
N LEU A 188 71.48 -50.85 -78.04
CA LEU A 188 72.18 -49.57 -77.84
C LEU A 188 73.49 -49.49 -78.64
N GLN A 189 74.15 -50.63 -78.92
CA GLN A 189 75.34 -50.69 -79.78
C GLN A 189 75.04 -50.40 -81.26
N SER A 190 73.80 -50.59 -81.73
CA SER A 190 73.32 -50.13 -83.05
C SER A 190 72.66 -48.74 -83.02
N GLU A 191 72.75 -48.01 -81.88
CA GLU A 191 72.03 -46.75 -81.61
C GLU A 191 70.50 -46.83 -81.80
N ASP A 192 69.92 -48.04 -81.82
CA ASP A 192 68.50 -48.25 -82.02
C ASP A 192 67.75 -48.02 -80.69
N TYR A 193 67.44 -46.76 -80.42
CA TYR A 193 66.67 -46.36 -79.24
C TYR A 193 65.25 -46.94 -79.23
N ASP A 194 64.66 -47.28 -80.38
CA ASP A 194 63.30 -47.85 -80.44
C ASP A 194 63.31 -49.34 -80.07
N LYS A 195 64.28 -50.12 -80.56
CA LYS A 195 64.58 -51.46 -80.02
C LYS A 195 64.96 -51.36 -78.55
N SER A 196 65.87 -50.47 -78.17
CA SER A 196 66.33 -50.35 -76.78
C SER A 196 65.19 -50.00 -75.82
N LEU A 197 64.28 -49.11 -76.21
CA LEU A 197 63.06 -48.80 -75.46
C LEU A 197 62.07 -49.97 -75.43
N LYS A 198 61.85 -50.65 -76.56
CA LYS A 198 60.99 -51.85 -76.64
C LYS A 198 61.52 -52.96 -75.72
N VAL A 199 62.83 -53.16 -75.69
CA VAL A 199 63.50 -54.26 -74.97
C VAL A 199 63.68 -53.91 -73.51
N GLN A 200 63.97 -52.66 -73.15
CA GLN A 200 63.94 -52.21 -71.76
C GLN A 200 62.51 -52.19 -71.21
N LEU A 201 61.50 -51.95 -72.06
CA LEU A 201 60.08 -52.12 -71.73
C LEU A 201 59.72 -53.60 -71.57
N ASP A 202 60.26 -54.50 -72.38
CA ASP A 202 60.05 -55.95 -72.24
C ASP A 202 60.79 -56.51 -71.01
N ALA A 203 62.00 -56.03 -70.70
CA ALA A 203 62.74 -56.33 -69.47
C ALA A 203 61.95 -55.97 -68.23
N PHE A 204 61.36 -54.77 -68.27
CA PHE A 204 60.46 -54.27 -67.27
C PHE A 204 59.12 -55.04 -67.22
N ARG A 205 58.62 -55.60 -68.34
CA ARG A 205 57.41 -56.44 -68.35
C ARG A 205 57.64 -57.85 -67.82
N GLU A 206 58.86 -58.38 -67.92
CA GLU A 206 59.19 -59.73 -67.44
C GLU A 206 59.64 -59.74 -65.98
N PHE A 207 60.69 -58.98 -65.65
CA PHE A 207 61.18 -58.93 -64.27
C PHE A 207 60.24 -58.13 -63.37
N ASP A 208 59.59 -57.10 -63.93
CA ASP A 208 58.74 -56.15 -63.21
C ASP A 208 59.42 -55.69 -61.91
N ASP A 209 60.67 -55.21 -62.06
CA ASP A 209 61.54 -54.70 -61.00
C ASP A 209 61.90 -53.20 -61.18
N LEU A 210 62.21 -52.56 -60.05
CA LEU A 210 62.45 -51.11 -59.98
C LEU A 210 63.67 -50.69 -60.80
N GLU A 211 64.69 -51.52 -60.89
CA GLU A 211 65.93 -51.21 -61.60
C GLU A 211 65.68 -51.09 -63.11
N ASN A 212 64.87 -51.99 -63.66
CA ASN A 212 64.45 -51.96 -65.06
C ASN A 212 63.44 -50.84 -65.33
N ALA A 213 62.62 -50.46 -64.35
CA ALA A 213 61.79 -49.24 -64.43
C ALA A 213 62.64 -47.97 -64.50
N GLU A 214 63.64 -47.85 -63.63
CA GLU A 214 64.54 -46.68 -63.56
C GLU A 214 65.36 -46.52 -64.83
N LYS A 215 65.92 -47.62 -65.35
CA LYS A 215 66.58 -47.63 -66.68
C LYS A 215 65.60 -47.25 -67.79
N LEU A 216 64.35 -47.73 -67.77
CA LEU A 216 63.34 -47.36 -68.76
C LEU A 216 63.01 -45.87 -68.71
N PHE A 217 62.90 -45.27 -67.52
CA PHE A 217 62.60 -43.86 -67.33
C PHE A 217 63.76 -42.98 -67.78
N ASP A 218 64.99 -43.30 -67.37
CA ASP A 218 66.22 -42.65 -67.83
C ASP A 218 66.35 -42.73 -69.37
N LEU A 219 66.04 -43.88 -69.98
CA LEU A 219 66.04 -44.04 -71.44
C LEU A 219 64.93 -43.22 -72.12
N MET A 220 63.72 -43.15 -71.54
CA MET A 220 62.63 -42.27 -72.01
C MET A 220 62.95 -40.77 -71.86
N LEU A 221 63.72 -40.40 -70.82
CA LEU A 221 64.17 -39.03 -70.58
C LEU A 221 65.25 -38.63 -71.59
N LYS A 222 66.26 -39.50 -71.79
CA LYS A 222 67.37 -39.32 -72.76
C LYS A 222 66.90 -39.26 -74.21
N SER A 223 65.93 -40.11 -74.58
CA SER A 223 65.27 -40.08 -75.90
C SER A 223 64.22 -38.97 -76.04
N ALA A 224 63.96 -38.20 -74.97
CA ALA A 224 62.99 -37.10 -74.93
C ALA A 224 61.58 -37.52 -75.40
N GLN A 225 61.06 -38.64 -74.85
CA GLN A 225 59.79 -39.27 -75.25
C GLN A 225 58.64 -39.03 -74.24
N PRO A 226 58.12 -37.80 -74.07
CA PRO A 226 57.04 -37.53 -73.11
C PRO A 226 55.74 -38.24 -73.49
N GLN A 227 55.48 -38.51 -74.78
CA GLN A 227 54.27 -39.24 -75.18
C GLN A 227 54.40 -40.75 -74.96
N LEU A 228 55.58 -41.35 -75.13
CA LEU A 228 55.80 -42.76 -74.76
C LEU A 228 55.73 -42.92 -73.24
N SER A 229 56.32 -42.01 -72.47
CA SER A 229 56.21 -41.99 -71.01
C SER A 229 54.75 -41.82 -70.54
N ARG A 230 53.99 -40.89 -71.14
CA ARG A 230 52.55 -40.73 -70.89
C ARG A 230 51.78 -42.01 -71.23
N TYR A 231 52.03 -42.63 -72.38
CA TYR A 231 51.37 -43.86 -72.79
C TYR A 231 51.71 -45.03 -71.86
N PHE A 232 52.98 -45.18 -71.50
CA PHE A 232 53.49 -46.21 -70.59
C PHE A 232 52.76 -46.16 -69.25
N PHE A 233 52.81 -45.05 -68.52
CA PHE A 233 52.16 -44.95 -67.21
C PHE A 233 50.63 -45.06 -67.29
N ASN A 234 50.01 -44.61 -68.39
CA ASN A 234 48.58 -44.79 -68.62
C ASN A 234 48.17 -46.24 -68.90
N SER A 235 49.05 -47.07 -69.50
CA SER A 235 48.73 -48.44 -69.95
C SER A 235 49.26 -49.55 -69.04
N TYR A 236 50.40 -49.34 -68.38
CA TYR A 236 51.06 -50.35 -67.56
C TYR A 236 50.31 -50.62 -66.24
N ARG A 237 50.07 -51.90 -65.90
CA ARG A 237 49.27 -52.36 -64.75
C ARG A 237 49.81 -53.65 -64.10
N GLY A 238 51.12 -53.91 -64.20
CA GLY A 238 51.77 -55.11 -63.66
C GLY A 238 52.09 -55.04 -62.14
N PRO A 239 52.85 -56.01 -61.60
CA PRO A 239 53.37 -56.02 -60.22
C PRO A 239 53.77 -54.67 -59.63
N LEU A 240 54.66 -53.90 -60.26
CA LEU A 240 55.10 -52.58 -59.78
C LEU A 240 54.08 -51.47 -59.93
N TYR A 241 52.95 -51.67 -60.60
CA TYR A 241 51.91 -50.64 -60.67
C TYR A 241 51.51 -50.19 -59.26
N ASN A 242 51.50 -51.12 -58.29
CA ASN A 242 51.27 -50.83 -56.88
C ASN A 242 52.56 -50.75 -56.02
N ASN A 243 53.74 -50.56 -56.61
CA ASN A 243 55.00 -50.43 -55.86
C ASN A 243 55.32 -48.95 -55.56
N THR A 244 55.71 -48.67 -54.32
CA THR A 244 55.91 -47.32 -53.79
C THR A 244 57.07 -46.58 -54.43
N ASP A 245 58.20 -47.27 -54.61
CA ASP A 245 59.41 -46.72 -55.19
C ASP A 245 59.24 -46.49 -56.69
N PHE A 246 58.62 -47.44 -57.41
CA PHE A 246 58.30 -47.33 -58.84
C PHE A 246 57.46 -46.10 -59.14
N LEU A 247 56.40 -45.87 -58.35
CA LEU A 247 55.57 -44.70 -58.51
C LEU A 247 56.30 -43.43 -58.08
N THR A 248 57.12 -43.45 -57.02
CA THR A 248 57.92 -42.29 -56.58
C THR A 248 58.93 -41.86 -57.64
N THR A 249 59.69 -42.80 -58.21
CA THR A 249 60.60 -42.54 -59.33
C THR A 249 59.82 -42.13 -60.59
N GLY A 250 58.67 -42.75 -60.87
CA GLY A 250 57.79 -42.38 -61.98
C GLY A 250 57.21 -40.97 -61.87
N ILE A 251 56.89 -40.52 -60.65
CA ILE A 251 56.49 -39.15 -60.31
C ILE A 251 57.64 -38.18 -60.55
N ALA A 252 58.85 -38.51 -60.10
CA ALA A 252 60.05 -37.70 -60.29
C ALA A 252 60.39 -37.54 -61.78
N HIS A 253 60.44 -38.65 -62.54
CA HIS A 253 60.62 -38.66 -63.99
C HIS A 253 59.54 -37.86 -64.72
N SER A 254 58.26 -38.11 -64.40
CA SER A 254 57.14 -37.43 -65.05
C SER A 254 57.14 -35.92 -64.76
N THR A 255 57.68 -35.51 -63.62
CA THR A 255 57.87 -34.10 -63.25
C THR A 255 59.00 -33.47 -64.08
N GLN A 256 60.14 -34.18 -64.23
CA GLN A 256 61.27 -33.71 -65.03
C GLN A 256 60.94 -33.62 -66.54
N ILE A 257 60.18 -34.59 -67.08
CA ILE A 257 59.77 -34.61 -68.48
C ILE A 257 58.54 -33.72 -68.78
N GLY A 258 57.98 -33.05 -67.76
CA GLY A 258 56.91 -32.06 -67.89
C GLY A 258 55.48 -32.61 -68.02
N ASN A 259 55.27 -33.92 -67.86
CA ASN A 259 53.95 -34.56 -67.93
C ASN A 259 53.18 -34.42 -66.60
N LEU A 260 52.86 -33.19 -66.18
CA LEU A 260 52.21 -32.92 -64.88
C LEU A 260 50.86 -33.64 -64.68
N ASP A 261 50.14 -33.93 -65.76
CA ASP A 261 48.94 -34.78 -65.77
C ASP A 261 49.23 -36.22 -65.34
N ILE A 262 50.40 -36.75 -65.73
CA ILE A 262 50.89 -38.08 -65.35
C ILE A 262 51.52 -38.06 -63.97
N VAL A 263 52.21 -36.97 -63.58
CA VAL A 263 52.59 -36.77 -62.17
C VAL A 263 51.35 -36.83 -61.29
N LEU A 264 50.30 -36.08 -61.64
CA LEU A 264 49.02 -36.09 -60.92
C LEU A 264 48.38 -37.49 -60.90
N ALA A 265 48.40 -38.24 -62.01
CA ALA A 265 47.86 -39.60 -62.07
C ALA A 265 48.66 -40.59 -61.21
N LEU A 266 49.99 -40.55 -61.28
CA LEU A 266 50.90 -41.44 -60.53
C LEU A 266 50.92 -41.12 -59.05
N SER A 267 51.00 -39.84 -58.67
CA SER A 267 50.89 -39.44 -57.27
C SER A 267 49.53 -39.81 -56.70
N ARG A 268 48.42 -39.62 -57.43
CA ARG A 268 47.10 -40.15 -57.03
C ARG A 268 47.06 -41.66 -56.89
N HIS A 269 47.80 -42.41 -57.70
CA HIS A 269 47.84 -43.86 -57.56
C HIS A 269 48.71 -44.27 -56.36
N LEU A 270 49.88 -43.66 -56.16
CA LEU A 270 50.72 -43.90 -54.98
C LEU A 270 49.96 -43.62 -53.69
N LEU A 271 49.11 -42.59 -53.67
CA LEU A 271 48.20 -42.30 -52.56
C LEU A 271 47.13 -43.37 -52.29
N THR A 272 46.87 -44.31 -53.20
CA THR A 272 46.02 -45.47 -52.93
C THR A 272 46.77 -46.65 -52.28
N ILE A 273 48.09 -46.53 -52.11
CA ILE A 273 49.01 -47.58 -51.63
C ILE A 273 49.76 -47.09 -50.39
N GLU A 274 50.44 -45.95 -50.51
CA GLU A 274 51.17 -45.25 -49.46
C GLU A 274 50.56 -43.85 -49.24
N PRO A 275 49.42 -43.76 -48.51
CA PRO A 275 48.76 -42.50 -48.20
C PRO A 275 49.59 -41.67 -47.20
N THR A 276 50.62 -40.97 -47.69
CA THR A 276 51.44 -40.04 -46.89
C THR A 276 50.99 -38.59 -47.06
N VAL A 277 51.11 -37.80 -45.99
CA VAL A 277 50.62 -36.42 -45.90
C VAL A 277 51.40 -35.52 -46.85
N GLU A 278 52.72 -35.70 -46.88
CA GLU A 278 53.65 -35.04 -47.77
C GLU A 278 53.26 -35.24 -49.24
N LEU A 279 52.86 -36.47 -49.61
CA LEU A 279 52.44 -36.80 -50.97
C LEU A 279 51.05 -36.24 -51.30
N TYR A 280 50.07 -36.30 -50.39
CA TYR A 280 48.75 -35.69 -50.63
C TYR A 280 48.90 -34.18 -50.88
N THR A 281 49.70 -33.50 -50.06
CA THR A 281 49.98 -32.07 -50.19
C THR A 281 50.78 -31.72 -51.44
N GLN A 282 51.74 -32.56 -51.87
CA GLN A 282 52.43 -32.38 -53.14
C GLN A 282 51.49 -32.57 -54.35
N THR A 283 50.70 -33.65 -54.34
CA THR A 283 49.70 -33.95 -55.38
C THR A 283 48.68 -32.84 -55.51
N ALA A 284 48.22 -32.27 -54.40
CA ALA A 284 47.33 -31.12 -54.39
C ALA A 284 47.97 -29.89 -55.06
N ARG A 285 49.24 -29.60 -54.80
CA ARG A 285 49.96 -28.48 -55.45
C ARG A 285 50.10 -28.69 -56.97
N ILE A 286 50.28 -29.94 -57.42
CA ILE A 286 50.28 -30.29 -58.84
C ILE A 286 48.88 -30.08 -59.45
N ALA A 287 47.82 -30.49 -58.75
CA ALA A 287 46.43 -30.23 -59.18
C ALA A 287 46.12 -28.72 -59.26
N ILE A 288 46.59 -27.89 -58.30
CA ILE A 288 46.48 -26.41 -58.38
C ILE A 288 47.22 -25.88 -59.62
N ALA A 289 48.44 -26.38 -59.90
CA ALA A 289 49.23 -25.94 -61.05
C ALA A 289 48.56 -26.30 -62.40
N LEU A 290 47.79 -27.38 -62.44
CA LEU A 290 46.94 -27.77 -63.57
C LEU A 290 45.56 -27.09 -63.59
N GLY A 291 45.24 -26.28 -62.58
CA GLY A 291 43.95 -25.59 -62.45
C GLY A 291 42.80 -26.44 -61.89
N ASP A 292 43.01 -27.71 -61.57
CA ASP A 292 42.00 -28.56 -60.93
C ASP A 292 41.92 -28.30 -59.42
N LEU A 293 41.28 -27.18 -59.09
CA LEU A 293 41.05 -26.76 -57.71
C LEU A 293 40.07 -27.67 -56.95
N ASN A 294 39.29 -28.53 -57.63
CA ASN A 294 38.36 -29.46 -56.96
C ASN A 294 39.10 -30.74 -56.54
N LEU A 295 40.02 -31.22 -57.37
CA LEU A 295 40.91 -32.31 -57.01
C LEU A 295 41.95 -31.87 -55.96
N ALA A 296 42.45 -30.63 -56.05
CA ALA A 296 43.29 -30.05 -54.99
C ALA A 296 42.53 -29.91 -53.65
N GLU A 297 41.25 -29.53 -53.69
CA GLU A 297 40.35 -29.57 -52.52
C GLU A 297 40.28 -30.98 -51.92
N GLN A 298 39.99 -32.00 -52.74
CA GLN A 298 39.91 -33.39 -52.26
C GLN A 298 41.24 -33.85 -51.64
N LEU A 299 42.35 -33.65 -52.33
CA LEU A 299 43.67 -34.14 -51.91
C LEU A 299 44.15 -33.50 -50.60
N LEU A 300 43.88 -32.21 -50.37
CA LEU A 300 44.22 -31.57 -49.11
C LEU A 300 43.34 -32.05 -47.96
N LEU A 301 42.06 -32.34 -48.21
CA LEU A 301 41.17 -32.92 -47.19
C LEU A 301 41.68 -34.30 -46.71
N GLU A 302 42.18 -35.14 -47.61
CA GLU A 302 42.80 -36.42 -47.25
C GLU A 302 44.13 -36.23 -46.49
N ALA A 303 44.99 -35.30 -46.93
CA ALA A 303 46.24 -34.95 -46.21
C ALA A 303 45.95 -34.55 -44.76
N ILE A 304 44.97 -33.66 -44.60
CA ILE A 304 44.49 -33.13 -43.32
C ILE A 304 43.88 -34.22 -42.45
N ALA A 305 43.15 -35.18 -43.03
CA ALA A 305 42.55 -36.29 -42.30
C ALA A 305 43.59 -37.24 -41.68
N ILE A 306 44.78 -37.34 -42.29
CA ILE A 306 45.88 -38.19 -41.83
C ILE A 306 46.79 -37.46 -40.83
N ALA A 307 47.22 -36.23 -41.15
CA ALA A 307 47.87 -35.35 -40.18
C ALA A 307 47.46 -33.88 -40.39
N PRO A 308 46.70 -33.29 -39.44
CA PRO A 308 46.36 -31.86 -39.42
C PRO A 308 47.58 -30.92 -39.45
N ASN A 309 47.96 -30.45 -40.65
CA ASN A 309 49.12 -29.57 -40.87
C ASN A 309 48.71 -28.13 -41.23
N GLN A 310 49.31 -27.14 -40.56
CA GLN A 310 48.99 -25.72 -40.73
C GLN A 310 49.15 -25.23 -42.18
N SER A 311 50.21 -25.64 -42.90
CA SER A 311 50.44 -25.16 -44.26
C SER A 311 49.35 -25.59 -45.24
N ASP A 312 48.72 -26.73 -44.96
CA ASP A 312 47.91 -27.45 -45.94
C ASP A 312 46.44 -27.05 -45.79
N TYR A 313 46.01 -26.80 -44.54
CA TYR A 313 44.83 -25.98 -44.27
C TYR A 313 44.96 -24.55 -44.82
N VAL A 314 46.12 -23.87 -44.73
CA VAL A 314 46.30 -22.53 -45.34
C VAL A 314 46.15 -22.58 -46.86
N LEU A 315 46.63 -23.64 -47.50
CA LEU A 315 46.48 -23.83 -48.95
C LEU A 315 45.02 -24.13 -49.33
N LEU A 316 44.33 -24.97 -48.55
CA LEU A 316 42.91 -25.28 -48.75
C LEU A 316 42.00 -24.05 -48.52
N HIS A 317 42.33 -23.21 -47.53
CA HIS A 317 41.69 -21.91 -47.30
C HIS A 317 41.75 -21.03 -48.54
N GLN A 318 42.95 -20.92 -49.12
CA GLN A 318 43.22 -20.12 -50.30
C GLN A 318 42.49 -20.66 -51.55
N ILE A 319 42.42 -21.99 -51.72
CA ILE A 319 41.58 -22.64 -52.74
C ILE A 319 40.10 -22.26 -52.56
N TYR A 320 39.55 -22.39 -51.35
CA TYR A 320 38.15 -22.05 -51.10
C TYR A 320 37.82 -20.58 -51.36
N ARG A 321 38.74 -19.66 -51.04
CA ARG A 321 38.60 -18.24 -51.39
C ARG A 321 38.69 -17.99 -52.89
N TRP A 322 39.59 -18.66 -53.61
CA TRP A 322 39.67 -18.58 -55.08
C TRP A 322 38.43 -19.14 -55.79
N GLN A 323 37.82 -20.19 -55.24
CA GLN A 323 36.57 -20.77 -55.72
C GLN A 323 35.31 -20.01 -55.26
N SER A 324 35.45 -18.91 -54.50
CA SER A 324 34.36 -18.18 -53.84
C SER A 324 33.49 -19.02 -52.89
N LYS A 325 33.96 -20.20 -52.45
CA LYS A 325 33.29 -21.11 -51.51
C LYS A 325 33.46 -20.61 -50.05
N LEU A 326 32.93 -19.41 -49.74
CA LEU A 326 33.16 -18.73 -48.46
C LEU A 326 32.81 -19.57 -47.22
N GLU A 327 31.73 -20.35 -47.26
CA GLU A 327 31.34 -21.26 -46.16
C GLU A 327 32.43 -22.28 -45.85
N LYS A 328 33.08 -22.83 -46.89
CA LYS A 328 34.20 -23.77 -46.74
C LYS A 328 35.51 -23.08 -46.36
N ALA A 329 35.73 -21.84 -46.82
CA ALA A 329 36.84 -21.02 -46.35
C ALA A 329 36.71 -20.77 -44.83
N LEU A 330 35.51 -20.44 -44.35
CA LEU A 330 35.24 -20.27 -42.92
C LEU A 330 35.45 -21.57 -42.13
N SER A 331 34.97 -22.72 -42.60
CA SER A 331 35.21 -24.00 -41.89
C SER A 331 36.71 -24.30 -41.77
N VAL A 332 37.50 -24.02 -42.81
CA VAL A 332 38.96 -24.15 -42.75
C VAL A 332 39.61 -23.12 -41.82
N SER A 333 39.12 -21.87 -41.81
CA SER A 333 39.57 -20.86 -40.84
C SER A 333 39.34 -21.33 -39.40
N ILE A 334 38.23 -22.03 -39.12
CA ILE A 334 37.92 -22.58 -37.79
C ILE A 334 38.90 -23.69 -37.41
N GLU A 335 39.25 -24.60 -38.32
CA GLU A 335 40.26 -25.64 -38.03
C GLU A 335 41.68 -25.05 -37.89
N LEU A 336 42.04 -24.07 -38.74
CA LEU A 336 43.27 -23.28 -38.61
C LEU A 336 43.38 -22.60 -37.25
N ALA A 337 42.26 -22.27 -36.60
CA ALA A 337 42.24 -21.70 -35.26
C ALA A 337 42.95 -22.60 -34.23
N SER A 338 42.94 -23.92 -34.42
CA SER A 338 43.63 -24.87 -33.53
C SER A 338 45.15 -24.96 -33.77
N LEU A 339 45.59 -24.66 -35.00
CA LEU A 339 46.97 -24.90 -35.47
C LEU A 339 47.82 -23.61 -35.45
N ASN A 340 47.89 -22.95 -34.27
CA ASN A 340 48.73 -21.77 -34.01
C ASN A 340 48.74 -20.69 -35.13
N PRO A 341 47.55 -20.16 -35.53
CA PRO A 341 47.39 -19.37 -36.75
C PRO A 341 48.10 -18.02 -36.70
N SER A 342 48.56 -17.54 -37.88
CA SER A 342 49.11 -16.19 -38.00
C SER A 342 48.04 -15.11 -37.77
N ALA A 343 48.45 -13.91 -37.34
CA ALA A 343 47.55 -12.76 -37.16
C ALA A 343 46.85 -12.30 -38.45
N LYS A 344 47.31 -12.76 -39.64
CA LYS A 344 46.62 -12.60 -40.93
C LYS A 344 45.53 -13.65 -41.12
N ASN A 345 45.81 -14.91 -40.78
CA ASN A 345 44.87 -16.03 -40.90
C ASN A 345 43.66 -15.80 -39.99
N ILE A 346 43.89 -15.38 -38.73
CA ILE A 346 42.82 -15.08 -37.77
C ILE A 346 41.92 -13.95 -38.29
N ARG A 347 42.49 -12.91 -38.93
CA ARG A 347 41.71 -11.80 -39.52
C ARG A 347 40.94 -12.21 -40.78
N ALA A 348 41.48 -13.10 -41.60
CA ALA A 348 40.72 -13.67 -42.70
C ALA A 348 39.46 -14.41 -42.20
N GLY A 349 39.59 -15.20 -41.13
CA GLY A 349 38.46 -15.84 -40.44
C GLY A 349 37.43 -14.85 -39.88
N ILE A 350 37.85 -13.68 -39.38
CA ILE A 350 36.94 -12.59 -38.97
C ILE A 350 36.15 -12.05 -40.16
N ASP A 351 36.83 -11.72 -41.26
CA ASP A 351 36.18 -11.17 -42.46
C ASP A 351 35.22 -12.18 -43.09
N GLU A 352 35.58 -13.47 -43.13
CA GLU A 352 34.73 -14.56 -43.61
C GLU A 352 33.51 -14.80 -42.71
N SER A 353 33.72 -14.85 -41.39
CA SER A 353 32.63 -14.96 -40.41
C SER A 353 31.63 -13.82 -40.57
N ARG A 354 32.14 -12.58 -40.69
CA ARG A 354 31.33 -11.37 -40.86
C ARG A 354 30.57 -11.35 -42.19
N ALA A 355 31.19 -11.79 -43.29
CA ALA A 355 30.55 -11.88 -44.59
C ALA A 355 29.39 -12.90 -44.62
N LEU A 356 29.45 -13.93 -43.78
CA LEU A 356 28.42 -14.97 -43.64
C LEU A 356 27.44 -14.73 -42.48
N GLY A 357 27.65 -13.70 -41.65
CA GLY A 357 26.85 -13.43 -40.46
C GLY A 357 27.11 -14.36 -39.26
N ASP A 358 28.20 -15.14 -39.29
CA ASP A 358 28.59 -16.06 -38.23
C ASP A 358 29.28 -15.32 -37.07
N ILE A 359 28.47 -14.67 -36.25
CA ILE A 359 28.93 -13.90 -35.09
C ILE A 359 29.61 -14.81 -34.03
N LEU A 360 29.28 -16.11 -34.00
CA LEU A 360 29.90 -17.07 -33.08
C LEU A 360 31.38 -17.29 -33.42
N ASN A 361 31.69 -17.54 -34.69
CA ASN A 361 33.08 -17.73 -35.12
C ASN A 361 33.83 -16.40 -35.25
N GLU A 362 33.17 -15.28 -35.62
CA GLU A 362 33.76 -13.93 -35.53
C GLU A 362 34.27 -13.65 -34.10
N GLY A 363 33.44 -13.97 -33.09
CA GLY A 363 33.80 -13.87 -31.68
C GLY A 363 35.02 -14.71 -31.30
N LYS A 364 35.10 -15.97 -31.75
CA LYS A 364 36.25 -16.87 -31.49
C LYS A 364 37.55 -16.35 -32.10
N PHE A 365 37.54 -15.83 -33.32
CA PHE A 365 38.75 -15.31 -33.95
C PHE A 365 39.25 -14.04 -33.25
N PHE A 366 38.36 -13.10 -32.89
CA PHE A 366 38.75 -11.95 -32.08
C PHE A 366 39.27 -12.35 -30.68
N LYS A 367 38.67 -13.36 -30.04
CA LYS A 367 39.14 -13.98 -28.79
C LYS A 367 40.57 -14.53 -28.93
N GLN A 368 40.94 -15.07 -30.08
CA GLN A 368 42.33 -15.45 -30.38
C GLN A 368 43.26 -14.25 -30.56
N LEU A 369 42.87 -13.21 -31.33
CA LEU A 369 43.67 -11.99 -31.44
C LEU A 369 43.94 -11.35 -30.06
N ALA A 370 42.96 -11.36 -29.16
CA ALA A 370 43.12 -10.91 -27.78
C ALA A 370 44.07 -11.83 -26.97
N THR A 371 43.87 -13.15 -27.03
CA THR A 371 44.72 -14.14 -26.34
C THR A 371 46.19 -14.03 -26.77
N HIS A 372 46.47 -13.87 -28.06
CA HIS A 372 47.83 -13.68 -28.60
C HIS A 372 48.34 -12.23 -28.51
N ASN A 373 47.57 -11.29 -27.96
CA ASN A 373 47.91 -9.86 -27.86
C ASN A 373 48.08 -9.14 -29.23
N TYR A 374 47.56 -9.71 -30.31
CA TYR A 374 47.62 -9.17 -31.69
C TYR A 374 46.45 -8.22 -32.06
N ILE A 375 45.47 -8.05 -31.15
CA ILE A 375 44.32 -7.16 -31.33
C ILE A 375 44.70 -5.68 -31.20
N TYR A 376 44.16 -4.82 -32.07
CA TYR A 376 44.32 -3.38 -32.06
C TYR A 376 43.24 -2.68 -31.23
N GLN A 377 43.53 -1.48 -30.72
CA GLN A 377 42.58 -0.70 -29.91
C GLN A 377 41.28 -0.37 -30.67
N ALA A 378 41.36 -0.13 -31.98
CA ALA A 378 40.19 0.10 -32.84
C ALA A 378 39.31 -1.16 -33.03
N GLU A 379 39.86 -2.35 -32.82
CA GLU A 379 39.12 -3.62 -32.94
C GLU A 379 38.34 -3.96 -31.67
N TYR A 380 38.59 -3.28 -30.53
CA TYR A 380 38.04 -3.65 -29.23
C TYR A 380 36.50 -3.72 -29.21
N THR A 381 35.82 -2.71 -29.76
CA THR A 381 34.35 -2.67 -29.80
C THR A 381 33.78 -3.80 -30.65
N GLN A 382 34.41 -4.14 -31.78
CA GLN A 382 33.99 -5.22 -32.67
C GLN A 382 34.16 -6.58 -32.00
N TRP A 383 35.35 -6.83 -31.43
CA TRP A 383 35.68 -8.03 -30.65
C TRP A 383 34.67 -8.30 -29.55
N LEU A 384 34.42 -7.32 -28.68
CA LEU A 384 33.54 -7.53 -27.54
C LEU A 384 32.09 -7.71 -27.98
N ASN A 385 31.60 -6.92 -28.94
CA ASN A 385 30.26 -7.10 -29.52
C ASN A 385 30.08 -8.50 -30.14
N ALA A 386 31.05 -8.98 -30.92
CA ALA A 386 30.99 -10.30 -31.55
C ALA A 386 31.05 -11.42 -30.50
N LEU A 387 32.00 -11.34 -29.57
CA LEU A 387 32.19 -12.36 -28.54
C LEU A 387 31.07 -12.39 -27.49
N GLU A 388 30.45 -11.26 -27.15
CA GLU A 388 29.25 -11.20 -26.30
C GLU A 388 28.01 -11.79 -26.98
N LYS A 389 27.85 -11.60 -28.29
CA LYS A 389 26.73 -12.17 -29.06
C LYS A 389 26.94 -13.65 -29.42
N GLY A 390 28.19 -14.07 -29.61
CA GLY A 390 28.57 -15.43 -29.96
C GLY A 390 28.66 -16.38 -28.77
N GLU A 391 29.55 -16.09 -27.80
CA GLU A 391 29.80 -16.95 -26.63
C GLU A 391 29.18 -16.42 -25.32
N GLY A 392 28.50 -15.28 -25.36
CA GLY A 392 27.90 -14.65 -24.19
C GLY A 392 28.87 -13.81 -23.36
N THR A 393 28.29 -12.93 -22.52
CA THR A 393 29.02 -11.94 -21.70
C THR A 393 30.10 -12.55 -20.81
N SER A 394 29.93 -13.79 -20.34
CA SER A 394 30.92 -14.50 -19.51
C SER A 394 32.24 -14.77 -20.24
N ALA A 395 32.19 -15.15 -21.52
CA ALA A 395 33.37 -15.44 -22.33
C ALA A 395 34.09 -14.15 -22.76
N ALA A 396 33.33 -13.14 -23.19
CA ALA A 396 33.85 -11.81 -23.48
C ALA A 396 34.58 -11.21 -22.26
N PHE A 397 33.98 -11.35 -21.08
CA PHE A 397 34.57 -10.91 -19.82
C PHE A 397 35.89 -11.62 -19.48
N GLN A 398 35.97 -12.95 -19.62
CA GLN A 398 37.22 -13.69 -19.40
C GLN A 398 38.32 -13.27 -20.38
N SER A 399 38.00 -13.16 -21.66
CA SER A 399 38.94 -12.74 -22.70
C SER A 399 39.42 -11.29 -22.47
N LEU A 400 38.51 -10.41 -22.03
CA LEU A 400 38.82 -9.03 -21.70
C LEU A 400 39.76 -8.89 -20.49
N LEU A 401 39.54 -9.65 -19.41
CA LEU A 401 40.46 -9.68 -18.28
C LEU A 401 41.84 -10.24 -18.67
N ALA A 402 41.90 -11.27 -19.52
CA ALA A 402 43.15 -11.84 -20.01
C ALA A 402 43.98 -10.84 -20.83
N LEU A 403 43.33 -9.98 -21.63
CA LEU A 403 44.02 -8.89 -22.34
C LEU A 403 44.39 -7.73 -21.40
N LEU A 404 43.50 -7.33 -20.48
CA LEU A 404 43.81 -6.26 -19.51
C LEU A 404 44.99 -6.64 -18.61
N ALA A 405 45.15 -7.91 -18.24
CA ALA A 405 46.34 -8.39 -17.53
C ALA A 405 47.66 -8.17 -18.32
N LYS A 406 47.60 -8.17 -19.65
CA LYS A 406 48.73 -7.88 -20.56
C LYS A 406 48.87 -6.39 -20.88
N ARG A 407 47.78 -5.61 -20.78
CA ARG A 407 47.71 -4.17 -21.07
C ARG A 407 47.10 -3.36 -19.89
N PRO A 408 47.65 -3.44 -18.66
CA PRO A 408 46.97 -2.96 -17.44
C PRO A 408 46.77 -1.43 -17.34
N ASN A 409 47.35 -0.66 -18.26
CA ASN A 409 47.22 0.80 -18.32
C ASN A 409 46.26 1.29 -19.43
N ASP A 410 45.68 0.39 -20.23
CA ASP A 410 44.78 0.73 -21.33
C ASP A 410 43.41 1.22 -20.82
N THR A 411 43.12 2.50 -21.04
CA THR A 411 41.91 3.16 -20.55
C THR A 411 40.63 2.71 -21.26
N GLN A 412 40.71 2.17 -22.48
CA GLN A 412 39.55 1.62 -23.17
C GLN A 412 39.23 0.20 -22.67
N LEU A 413 40.26 -0.63 -22.41
CA LEU A 413 40.05 -1.91 -21.75
C LEU A 413 39.49 -1.72 -20.33
N LEU A 414 39.98 -0.74 -19.57
CA LEU A 414 39.40 -0.40 -18.26
C LEU A 414 37.93 0.03 -18.35
N SER A 415 37.55 0.85 -19.33
CA SER A 415 36.14 1.23 -19.55
C SER A 415 35.26 0.04 -19.97
N HIS A 416 35.74 -0.82 -20.86
CA HIS A 416 35.01 -2.04 -21.21
C HIS A 416 34.89 -3.02 -20.03
N VAL A 417 35.90 -3.10 -19.16
CA VAL A 417 35.87 -3.94 -17.96
C VAL A 417 34.79 -3.46 -16.98
N THR A 418 34.65 -2.15 -16.76
CA THR A 418 33.53 -1.63 -15.94
C THR A 418 32.17 -1.94 -16.57
N ARG A 419 32.03 -1.91 -17.91
CA ARG A 419 30.79 -2.33 -18.60
C ARG A 419 30.44 -3.80 -18.33
N LEU A 420 31.38 -4.72 -18.52
CA LEU A 420 31.11 -6.15 -18.36
C LEU A 420 30.91 -6.56 -16.89
N TYR A 421 31.58 -5.92 -15.93
CA TYR A 421 31.26 -6.10 -14.51
C TYR A 421 29.87 -5.56 -14.16
N SER A 422 29.44 -4.45 -14.77
CA SER A 422 28.11 -3.86 -14.54
C SER A 422 26.99 -4.78 -15.03
N TYR A 423 27.14 -5.39 -16.22
CA TYR A 423 26.19 -6.39 -16.74
C TYR A 423 26.11 -7.66 -15.88
N ARG A 424 27.12 -7.93 -15.05
CA ARG A 424 27.19 -9.09 -14.15
C ARG A 424 26.83 -8.76 -12.70
N SER A 425 26.37 -7.54 -12.41
CA SER A 425 26.07 -7.05 -11.06
C SER A 425 27.22 -7.15 -10.04
N ASP A 426 28.48 -7.23 -10.50
CA ASP A 426 29.66 -7.13 -9.61
C ASP A 426 30.07 -5.67 -9.47
N HIS A 427 29.22 -4.95 -8.74
CA HIS A 427 29.35 -3.52 -8.49
C HIS A 427 30.66 -3.16 -7.77
N LYS A 428 31.22 -4.07 -6.95
CA LYS A 428 32.52 -3.88 -6.29
C LYS A 428 33.65 -3.79 -7.31
N SER A 429 33.64 -4.65 -8.31
CA SER A 429 34.63 -4.60 -9.38
C SER A 429 34.40 -3.44 -10.35
N VAL A 430 33.15 -3.04 -10.64
CA VAL A 430 32.87 -1.81 -11.41
C VAL A 430 33.57 -0.61 -10.79
N ILE A 431 33.42 -0.40 -9.46
CA ILE A 431 34.05 0.70 -8.73
C ILE A 431 35.57 0.54 -8.73
N ARG A 432 36.11 -0.65 -8.46
CA ARG A 432 37.57 -0.90 -8.44
C ARG A 432 38.24 -0.51 -9.76
N TYR A 433 37.68 -0.93 -10.89
CA TYR A 433 38.25 -0.61 -12.21
C TYR A 433 37.87 0.80 -12.69
N GLY A 434 36.74 1.35 -12.22
CA GLY A 434 36.35 2.75 -12.42
C GLY A 434 37.35 3.73 -11.80
N ASN A 435 37.74 3.50 -10.54
CA ASN A 435 38.74 4.34 -9.86
C ASN A 435 40.13 4.25 -10.56
N LEU A 436 40.49 3.08 -11.11
CA LEU A 436 41.71 2.92 -11.90
C LEU A 436 41.65 3.63 -13.27
N LEU A 437 40.46 3.85 -13.82
CA LEU A 437 40.24 4.65 -15.03
C LEU A 437 40.27 6.15 -14.71
N GLN A 438 39.56 6.57 -13.66
CA GLN A 438 39.48 7.96 -13.18
C GLN A 438 40.86 8.52 -12.81
N ASN A 439 41.71 7.70 -12.19
CA ASN A 439 43.11 8.05 -11.87
C ASN A 439 44.02 8.19 -13.12
N LYS A 440 43.52 7.91 -14.34
CA LYS A 440 44.27 8.02 -15.61
C LYS A 440 43.72 9.10 -16.54
N ARG A 441 42.41 9.37 -16.48
CA ARG A 441 41.75 10.48 -17.17
C ARG A 441 40.39 10.79 -16.50
N PRO A 442 39.82 11.99 -16.70
CA PRO A 442 38.42 12.24 -16.39
C PRO A 442 37.50 11.16 -17.00
N LEU A 443 36.43 10.84 -16.28
CA LEU A 443 35.34 10.01 -16.78
C LEU A 443 34.49 10.82 -17.77
N ASN A 444 33.92 10.16 -18.78
CA ASN A 444 32.80 10.74 -19.53
C ASN A 444 31.47 10.40 -18.82
N VAL A 445 30.38 11.08 -19.21
CA VAL A 445 29.04 10.87 -18.62
C VAL A 445 28.60 9.39 -18.64
N THR A 446 28.82 8.65 -19.73
CA THR A 446 28.43 7.22 -19.83
C THR A 446 29.22 6.30 -18.87
N GLU A 447 30.44 6.67 -18.52
CA GLU A 447 31.28 5.96 -17.54
C GLU A 447 30.93 6.38 -16.11
N ALA A 448 30.72 7.68 -15.88
CA ALA A 448 30.31 8.23 -14.61
C ALA A 448 28.95 7.67 -14.16
N LEU A 449 27.95 7.62 -15.06
CA LEU A 449 26.63 7.01 -14.79
C LEU A 449 26.76 5.52 -14.42
N ARG A 450 27.59 4.77 -15.13
CA ARG A 450 27.82 3.34 -14.87
C ARG A 450 28.46 3.08 -13.50
N ILE A 451 29.46 3.88 -13.14
CA ILE A 451 30.19 3.73 -11.87
C ILE A 451 29.30 4.26 -10.71
N SER A 452 28.52 5.31 -10.94
CA SER A 452 27.49 5.80 -10.02
C SER A 452 26.43 4.73 -9.70
N ASN A 453 25.88 4.08 -10.73
CA ASN A 453 24.92 2.99 -10.57
C ASN A 453 25.49 1.80 -9.79
N ALA A 454 26.79 1.53 -9.88
CA ALA A 454 27.46 0.55 -9.02
C ALA A 454 27.58 1.01 -7.56
N HIS A 455 27.83 2.30 -7.30
CA HIS A 455 27.78 2.85 -5.95
C HIS A 455 26.36 2.81 -5.35
N ILE A 456 25.31 3.10 -6.13
CA ILE A 456 23.90 2.93 -5.72
C ILE A 456 23.64 1.49 -5.26
N MET A 457 24.00 0.51 -6.08
CA MET A 457 23.74 -0.91 -5.80
C MET A 457 24.57 -1.49 -4.63
N LEU A 458 25.55 -0.75 -4.10
CA LEU A 458 26.25 -1.06 -2.84
C LEU A 458 25.80 -0.18 -1.66
N ASN A 459 24.72 0.59 -1.82
CA ASN A 459 24.20 1.56 -0.85
C ASN A 459 25.22 2.65 -0.47
N GLN A 460 25.88 3.23 -1.48
CA GLN A 460 26.91 4.28 -1.34
C GLN A 460 26.54 5.58 -2.09
N PRO A 461 25.33 6.16 -1.90
CA PRO A 461 24.82 7.24 -2.76
C PRO A 461 25.71 8.51 -2.75
N LYS A 462 26.44 8.78 -1.66
CA LYS A 462 27.41 9.89 -1.59
C LYS A 462 28.59 9.73 -2.56
N LEU A 463 29.05 8.50 -2.79
CA LEU A 463 30.10 8.22 -3.78
C LEU A 463 29.51 8.16 -5.20
N ALA A 464 28.25 7.71 -5.34
CA ALA A 464 27.51 7.75 -6.59
C ALA A 464 27.39 9.19 -7.13
N LEU A 465 26.94 10.13 -6.30
CA LEU A 465 26.86 11.55 -6.66
C LEU A 465 28.21 12.15 -7.04
N ASN A 466 29.24 11.94 -6.20
CA ASN A 466 30.60 12.43 -6.47
C ASN A 466 31.18 11.86 -7.78
N THR A 467 30.70 10.71 -8.23
CA THR A 467 31.04 10.13 -9.54
C THR A 467 30.32 10.86 -10.67
N LEU A 468 29.02 11.14 -10.54
CA LEU A 468 28.24 11.82 -11.59
C LEU A 468 28.71 13.26 -11.86
N VAL A 469 29.19 13.98 -10.85
CA VAL A 469 29.67 15.37 -11.02
C VAL A 469 31.19 15.46 -11.24
N ASN A 470 31.83 14.34 -11.62
CA ASN A 470 33.26 14.30 -11.96
C ASN A 470 33.60 14.68 -13.41
N PRO A 471 32.79 14.37 -14.45
CA PRO A 471 32.95 14.94 -15.78
C PRO A 471 32.79 16.47 -15.71
N THR A 472 33.65 17.23 -16.39
CA THR A 472 33.60 18.72 -16.35
C THR A 472 32.39 19.30 -17.08
N ASP A 473 31.82 18.50 -17.97
CA ASP A 473 30.69 18.73 -18.87
C ASP A 473 29.35 18.21 -18.31
N TRP A 474 29.30 17.78 -17.04
CA TRP A 474 28.12 17.10 -16.47
C TRP A 474 26.81 17.92 -16.53
N VAL A 475 26.90 19.25 -16.55
CA VAL A 475 25.74 20.15 -16.68
C VAL A 475 25.21 20.20 -18.12
N GLU A 476 26.07 19.99 -19.12
CA GLU A 476 25.72 19.95 -20.54
C GLU A 476 25.19 18.57 -20.99
N ALA A 477 25.11 17.61 -20.07
CA ALA A 477 24.59 16.26 -20.29
C ALA A 477 23.08 16.24 -20.62
N ASP A 478 22.59 15.07 -21.04
CA ASP A 478 21.18 14.81 -21.29
C ASP A 478 20.30 14.89 -20.03
N GLU A 479 18.98 14.92 -20.25
CA GLU A 479 17.99 15.16 -19.20
C GLU A 479 17.89 13.99 -18.22
N ASP A 480 18.13 12.75 -18.67
CA ASP A 480 18.21 11.54 -17.83
C ASP A 480 19.43 11.61 -16.88
N TYR A 481 20.58 12.08 -17.39
CA TYR A 481 21.79 12.25 -16.59
C TYR A 481 21.61 13.35 -15.52
N LEU A 482 20.99 14.47 -15.88
CA LEU A 482 20.65 15.53 -14.93
C LEU A 482 19.63 15.04 -13.89
N GLU A 483 18.60 14.28 -14.27
CA GLU A 483 17.66 13.68 -13.29
C GLU A 483 18.40 12.76 -12.30
N ALA A 484 19.37 11.97 -12.77
CA ALA A 484 20.19 11.11 -11.91
C ALA A 484 21.06 11.91 -10.94
N VAL A 485 21.65 13.04 -11.37
CA VAL A 485 22.38 13.97 -10.48
C VAL A 485 21.43 14.59 -9.45
N SER A 486 20.29 15.13 -9.89
CA SER A 486 19.25 15.73 -9.06
C SER A 486 18.79 14.77 -7.95
N SER A 487 18.44 13.54 -8.33
CA SER A 487 17.93 12.50 -7.43
C SER A 487 18.95 12.09 -6.37
N LEU A 488 20.20 11.84 -6.76
CA LEU A 488 21.26 11.51 -5.80
C LEU A 488 21.69 12.71 -4.95
N ALA A 489 21.67 13.93 -5.49
CA ALA A 489 21.94 15.14 -4.73
C ALA A 489 20.87 15.37 -3.66
N TRP A 490 19.60 15.07 -3.96
CA TRP A 490 18.51 15.07 -3.00
C TRP A 490 18.71 14.00 -1.91
N GLU A 491 18.88 12.72 -2.27
CA GLU A 491 19.05 11.60 -1.33
C GLU A 491 20.27 11.74 -0.40
N THR A 492 21.32 12.42 -0.85
CA THR A 492 22.55 12.62 -0.06
C THR A 492 22.56 13.90 0.77
N ASN A 493 21.50 14.71 0.67
CA ASN A 493 21.37 16.06 1.24
C ASN A 493 22.45 17.04 0.74
N ASN A 494 22.75 17.01 -0.56
CA ASN A 494 23.61 17.98 -1.25
C ASN A 494 22.76 18.99 -2.04
N ARG A 495 22.17 19.94 -1.31
CA ARG A 495 21.27 20.97 -1.88
C ARG A 495 21.91 21.77 -3.03
N ALA A 496 23.22 22.00 -3.00
CA ALA A 496 23.91 22.79 -4.03
C ALA A 496 23.88 22.11 -5.40
N LEU A 497 24.29 20.83 -5.48
CA LEU A 497 24.26 20.09 -6.75
C LEU A 497 22.83 19.83 -7.23
N SER A 498 21.90 19.60 -6.31
CA SER A 498 20.47 19.42 -6.63
C SER A 498 19.88 20.72 -7.22
N MET A 499 20.23 21.89 -6.66
CA MET A 499 19.86 23.21 -7.20
C MET A 499 20.44 23.45 -8.60
N THR A 500 21.73 23.19 -8.83
CA THR A 500 22.36 23.37 -10.15
C THR A 500 21.67 22.49 -11.21
N SER A 501 21.46 21.21 -10.89
CA SER A 501 20.84 20.25 -11.79
C SER A 501 19.38 20.61 -12.12
N GLN A 502 18.57 20.93 -11.10
CA GLN A 502 17.14 21.22 -11.29
C GLN A 502 16.91 22.58 -11.94
N THR A 503 17.76 23.57 -11.69
CA THR A 503 17.72 24.86 -12.38
C THR A 503 18.02 24.71 -13.88
N GLU A 504 18.89 23.78 -14.27
CA GLU A 504 19.18 23.52 -15.68
C GLU A 504 18.10 22.66 -16.37
N LEU A 505 17.48 21.72 -15.66
CA LEU A 505 16.26 21.06 -16.14
C LEU A 505 15.11 22.08 -16.31
N ALA A 506 15.01 23.07 -15.43
CA ALA A 506 14.02 24.16 -15.52
C ALA A 506 14.32 25.16 -16.65
N SER A 507 15.59 25.49 -16.90
CA SER A 507 15.99 26.42 -17.97
C SER A 507 15.54 25.88 -19.34
N ARG A 508 15.78 24.58 -19.56
CA ARG A 508 15.38 23.78 -20.73
C ARG A 508 13.87 23.49 -20.81
N ALA A 509 13.15 23.62 -19.69
CA ALA A 509 11.77 23.14 -19.51
C ALA A 509 11.60 21.63 -19.81
N SER A 510 12.57 20.85 -19.36
CA SER A 510 12.61 19.39 -19.46
C SER A 510 11.36 18.71 -18.87
N SER A 511 10.98 17.56 -19.43
CA SER A 511 9.99 16.65 -18.82
C SER A 511 10.51 15.93 -17.57
N ASN A 512 11.83 15.79 -17.43
CA ASN A 512 12.49 15.02 -16.38
C ASN A 512 12.72 15.87 -15.10
N ILE A 513 12.24 17.12 -15.07
CA ILE A 513 12.30 17.92 -13.85
C ILE A 513 11.35 17.38 -12.79
N ASP A 514 11.93 16.93 -11.67
CA ASP A 514 11.16 16.63 -10.47
C ASP A 514 10.66 17.95 -9.86
N VAL A 515 9.46 18.36 -10.27
CA VAL A 515 8.81 19.61 -9.83
C VAL A 515 8.67 19.67 -8.31
N TYR A 516 8.38 18.55 -7.65
CA TYR A 516 8.25 18.48 -6.18
C TYR A 516 9.59 18.77 -5.49
N ARG A 517 10.68 18.13 -5.92
CA ARG A 517 12.03 18.43 -5.43
C ARG A 517 12.42 19.88 -5.77
N TYR A 518 12.12 20.39 -6.97
CA TYR A 518 12.47 21.77 -7.36
C TYR A 518 11.81 22.82 -6.46
N ILE A 519 10.49 22.70 -6.22
CA ILE A 519 9.75 23.57 -5.28
C ILE A 519 10.39 23.52 -3.88
N ASN A 520 10.73 22.32 -3.37
CA ASN A 520 11.37 22.17 -2.06
C ASN A 520 12.80 22.75 -2.03
N ILE A 521 13.56 22.65 -3.12
CA ILE A 521 14.91 23.23 -3.24
C ILE A 521 14.89 24.76 -3.26
N LEU A 522 13.83 25.36 -3.80
CA LEU A 522 13.58 26.80 -3.75
C LEU A 522 13.12 27.27 -2.35
N SER A 523 12.55 26.39 -1.52
CA SER A 523 12.00 26.70 -0.20
C SER A 523 13.04 27.22 0.83
N PRO A 524 12.71 28.19 1.70
CA PRO A 524 11.48 28.99 1.71
C PRO A 524 11.37 29.82 0.43
N LEU A 525 10.16 29.88 -0.12
CA LEU A 525 9.85 30.75 -1.25
C LEU A 525 9.87 32.22 -0.79
N ASP A 526 10.14 33.10 -1.74
CA ASP A 526 10.20 34.56 -1.59
C ASP A 526 9.81 35.20 -2.93
N GLU A 527 9.66 36.53 -2.94
CA GLU A 527 9.20 37.29 -4.11
C GLU A 527 10.11 37.14 -5.34
N GLU A 528 11.40 36.82 -5.17
CA GLU A 528 12.34 36.60 -6.29
C GLU A 528 12.19 35.21 -6.93
N LYS A 529 11.65 34.23 -6.21
CA LYS A 529 11.47 32.84 -6.69
C LYS A 529 10.09 32.58 -7.30
N ILE A 530 9.04 33.29 -6.88
CA ILE A 530 7.70 33.11 -7.47
C ILE A 530 7.70 33.31 -9.01
N PRO A 531 8.36 34.33 -9.59
CA PRO A 531 8.47 34.47 -11.05
C PRO A 531 9.15 33.29 -11.75
N GLN A 532 10.05 32.56 -11.07
CA GLN A 532 10.76 31.40 -11.63
C GLN A 532 9.82 30.19 -11.76
N LEU A 533 8.97 29.96 -10.75
CA LEU A 533 7.90 28.95 -10.79
C LEU A 533 6.89 29.27 -11.90
N LEU A 534 6.48 30.53 -12.03
CA LEU A 534 5.54 30.98 -13.07
C LEU A 534 6.13 30.85 -14.47
N THR A 535 7.37 31.28 -14.69
CA THR A 535 8.05 31.16 -16.00
C THR A 535 8.21 29.70 -16.45
N LEU A 536 8.35 28.76 -15.50
CA LEU A 536 8.39 27.33 -15.80
C LEU A 536 6.99 26.77 -16.07
N TYR A 537 5.98 27.19 -15.30
CA TYR A 537 4.56 26.85 -15.51
C TYR A 537 4.08 27.28 -16.91
N ASP A 538 4.39 28.51 -17.35
CA ASP A 538 4.01 29.01 -18.68
C ASP A 538 4.57 28.14 -19.83
N LYS A 539 5.71 27.47 -19.61
CA LYS A 539 6.34 26.59 -20.60
C LYS A 539 5.79 25.16 -20.56
N ASN A 540 5.53 24.59 -19.37
CA ASN A 540 5.23 23.16 -19.22
C ASN A 540 3.80 22.83 -18.71
N ASN A 541 3.01 23.85 -18.37
CA ASN A 541 1.64 23.76 -17.82
C ASN A 541 1.50 22.87 -16.57
N ASN A 542 2.58 22.60 -15.83
CA ASN A 542 2.53 21.73 -14.65
C ASN A 542 1.85 22.46 -13.47
N THR A 543 0.64 22.02 -13.11
CA THR A 543 -0.23 22.69 -12.12
C THR A 543 0.42 22.87 -10.75
N GLN A 544 1.34 21.98 -10.35
CA GLN A 544 2.01 22.04 -9.04
C GLN A 544 2.90 23.28 -8.87
N LEU A 545 3.42 23.85 -9.97
CA LEU A 545 4.23 25.07 -9.93
C LEU A 545 3.40 26.30 -9.55
N LEU A 546 2.23 26.47 -10.19
CA LEU A 546 1.29 27.54 -9.85
C LEU A 546 0.69 27.32 -8.45
N LEU A 547 0.34 26.08 -8.09
CA LEU A 547 -0.17 25.76 -6.75
C LEU A 547 0.85 26.05 -5.64
N ALA A 548 2.16 25.86 -5.88
CA ALA A 548 3.19 26.26 -4.93
C ALA A 548 3.24 27.78 -4.70
N ALA A 549 3.05 28.59 -5.76
CA ALA A 549 2.93 30.04 -5.64
C ALA A 549 1.64 30.45 -4.92
N VAL A 550 0.50 29.85 -5.26
CA VAL A 550 -0.80 30.08 -4.59
C VAL A 550 -0.71 29.75 -3.10
N ARG A 551 -0.09 28.61 -2.76
CA ARG A 551 0.16 28.17 -1.38
C ARG A 551 1.04 29.15 -0.60
N HIS A 552 2.08 29.72 -1.22
CA HIS A 552 2.92 30.75 -0.60
C HIS A 552 2.13 32.04 -0.29
N ALA A 553 1.36 32.55 -1.26
CA ALA A 553 0.52 33.72 -1.05
C ALA A 553 -0.53 33.49 0.06
N ALA A 554 -1.14 32.30 0.08
CA ALA A 554 -2.09 31.89 1.11
C ALA A 554 -1.44 31.75 2.51
N GLN A 555 -0.21 31.22 2.61
CA GLN A 555 0.51 31.09 3.87
C GLN A 555 0.89 32.46 4.46
N ASN A 556 1.26 33.43 3.63
CA ASN A 556 1.63 34.77 4.05
C ASN A 556 0.42 35.71 4.26
N LYS A 557 -0.80 35.26 3.96
CA LYS A 557 -2.03 36.08 3.91
C LYS A 557 -1.95 37.28 2.95
N ASP A 558 -1.21 37.14 1.85
CA ASP A 558 -1.23 38.14 0.77
C ASP A 558 -2.44 37.90 -0.14
N THR A 559 -3.58 38.48 0.25
CA THR A 559 -4.84 38.46 -0.50
C THR A 559 -4.67 38.92 -1.95
N LYS A 560 -3.77 39.87 -2.22
CA LYS A 560 -3.58 40.49 -3.54
C LYS A 560 -2.75 39.61 -4.47
N GLN A 561 -1.65 39.01 -3.97
CA GLN A 561 -0.90 38.02 -4.73
C GLN A 561 -1.74 36.75 -4.95
N LEU A 562 -2.53 36.34 -3.95
CA LEU A 562 -3.43 35.19 -4.04
C LEU A 562 -4.51 35.39 -5.14
N GLU A 563 -5.16 36.56 -5.18
CA GLU A 563 -6.12 36.93 -6.23
C GLU A 563 -5.50 36.89 -7.64
N GLN A 564 -4.31 37.48 -7.82
CA GLN A 564 -3.61 37.47 -9.11
C GLN A 564 -3.27 36.05 -9.60
N LEU A 565 -2.81 35.18 -8.69
CA LEU A 565 -2.50 33.79 -9.02
C LEU A 565 -3.76 32.95 -9.31
N ILE A 566 -4.89 33.27 -8.65
CA ILE A 566 -6.21 32.69 -8.95
C ILE A 566 -6.69 33.09 -10.36
N GLU A 567 -6.49 34.33 -10.80
CA GLU A 567 -6.82 34.76 -12.17
C GLU A 567 -5.93 34.10 -13.24
N ILE A 568 -4.67 33.81 -12.93
CA ILE A 568 -3.80 32.99 -13.81
C ILE A 568 -4.32 31.55 -13.88
N ALA A 569 -4.74 30.96 -12.75
CA ALA A 569 -5.30 29.61 -12.72
C ALA A 569 -6.60 29.48 -13.53
N LYS A 570 -7.50 30.47 -13.45
CA LYS A 570 -8.78 30.51 -14.20
C LYS A 570 -8.62 30.45 -15.73
N GLN A 571 -7.46 30.85 -16.26
CA GLN A 571 -7.18 30.80 -17.71
C GLN A 571 -6.86 29.39 -18.21
N ASN A 572 -6.52 28.45 -17.32
CA ASN A 572 -6.17 27.08 -17.66
C ASN A 572 -7.26 26.10 -17.19
N PRO A 573 -8.00 25.44 -18.10
CA PRO A 573 -9.12 24.55 -17.74
C PRO A 573 -8.79 23.39 -16.79
N SER A 574 -7.52 23.00 -16.65
CA SER A 574 -7.10 21.96 -15.70
C SER A 574 -7.37 22.33 -14.23
N PHE A 575 -7.50 23.62 -13.92
CA PHE A 575 -7.81 24.10 -12.57
C PHE A 575 -9.31 24.11 -12.21
N ASN A 576 -10.21 24.05 -13.20
CA ASN A 576 -11.66 24.19 -12.99
C ASN A 576 -12.28 23.11 -12.09
N GLN A 577 -11.60 21.98 -11.90
CA GLN A 577 -11.98 20.89 -11.00
C GLN A 577 -10.82 20.46 -10.09
N HIS A 578 -9.78 21.30 -9.94
CA HIS A 578 -8.64 20.97 -9.08
C HIS A 578 -8.95 21.35 -7.63
N ILE A 579 -9.20 20.33 -6.80
CA ILE A 579 -9.67 20.46 -5.40
C ILE A 579 -8.88 21.50 -4.59
N GLU A 580 -7.55 21.44 -4.62
CA GLU A 580 -6.69 22.40 -3.90
C GLU A 580 -6.87 23.85 -4.40
N MET A 581 -7.13 24.04 -5.69
CA MET A 581 -7.35 25.37 -6.27
C MET A 581 -8.71 25.93 -5.85
N LEU A 582 -9.74 25.07 -5.82
CA LEU A 582 -11.06 25.42 -5.28
C LEU A 582 -10.98 25.75 -3.78
N SER A 583 -10.15 25.04 -3.00
CA SER A 583 -9.90 25.36 -1.58
C SER A 583 -9.30 26.75 -1.41
N TYR A 584 -8.32 27.14 -2.24
CA TYR A 584 -7.73 28.49 -2.20
C TYR A 584 -8.69 29.58 -2.71
N GLN A 585 -9.57 29.27 -3.66
CA GLN A 585 -10.64 30.20 -4.06
C GLN A 585 -11.68 30.39 -2.95
N ALA A 586 -12.00 29.34 -2.18
CA ALA A 586 -12.91 29.42 -1.04
C ALA A 586 -12.29 30.23 0.12
N LEU A 587 -11.01 30.01 0.41
CA LEU A 587 -10.23 30.79 1.37
C LEU A 587 -10.14 32.28 0.98
N LEU A 588 -9.98 32.59 -0.30
CA LEU A 588 -10.03 33.98 -0.77
C LEU A 588 -11.43 34.59 -0.57
N ALA A 589 -12.50 33.83 -0.82
CA ALA A 589 -13.87 34.28 -0.58
C ALA A 589 -14.16 34.50 0.92
N GLU A 590 -13.59 33.68 1.82
CA GLU A 590 -13.61 33.92 3.27
C GLU A 590 -12.93 35.25 3.62
N TRP A 591 -11.74 35.54 3.06
CA TRP A 591 -11.01 36.80 3.31
C TRP A 591 -11.62 38.04 2.64
N GLN A 592 -12.50 37.84 1.66
CA GLN A 592 -13.27 38.89 0.98
C GLN A 592 -14.65 39.13 1.61
N GLU A 593 -14.97 38.46 2.73
CA GLU A 593 -16.27 38.50 3.41
C GLU A 593 -17.46 38.08 2.49
N GLU A 594 -17.23 37.10 1.60
CA GLU A 594 -18.23 36.55 0.67
C GLU A 594 -18.65 35.11 1.05
N PRO A 595 -19.35 34.90 2.17
CA PRO A 595 -19.59 33.57 2.75
C PRO A 595 -20.37 32.62 1.83
N ASP A 596 -21.36 33.10 1.09
CA ASP A 596 -22.15 32.23 0.20
C ASP A 596 -21.34 31.70 -0.99
N LYS A 597 -20.36 32.47 -1.48
CA LYS A 597 -19.40 32.06 -2.50
C LYS A 597 -18.43 31.01 -1.94
N ALA A 598 -17.95 31.20 -0.71
CA ALA A 598 -17.15 30.20 -0.01
C ALA A 598 -17.92 28.88 0.17
N LYS A 599 -19.17 28.91 0.68
CA LYS A 599 -20.05 27.73 0.79
C LYS A 599 -20.23 27.01 -0.55
N GLN A 600 -20.52 27.74 -1.64
CA GLN A 600 -20.68 27.17 -2.99
C GLN A 600 -19.41 26.45 -3.46
N LEU A 601 -18.23 27.01 -3.18
CA LEU A 601 -16.95 26.39 -3.50
C LEU A 601 -16.70 25.13 -2.64
N TYR A 602 -17.01 25.15 -1.34
CA TYR A 602 -16.91 23.94 -0.49
C TYR A 602 -17.88 22.83 -0.90
N PHE A 603 -19.12 23.16 -1.27
CA PHE A 603 -20.03 22.17 -1.87
C PHE A 603 -19.51 21.63 -3.21
N SER A 604 -18.86 22.46 -4.03
CA SER A 604 -18.24 22.03 -5.29
C SER A 604 -17.05 21.09 -5.06
N ILE A 605 -16.23 21.37 -4.04
CA ILE A 605 -15.15 20.46 -3.59
C ILE A 605 -15.74 19.09 -3.18
N LEU A 606 -16.84 19.07 -2.43
CA LEU A 606 -17.47 17.82 -1.97
C LEU A 606 -18.21 17.05 -3.07
N GLN A 607 -18.50 17.65 -4.24
CA GLN A 607 -18.94 16.91 -5.42
C GLN A 607 -17.78 16.14 -6.08
N LEU A 608 -16.56 16.68 -6.03
CA LEU A 608 -15.36 16.10 -6.65
C LEU A 608 -14.63 15.14 -5.72
N ALA A 609 -14.56 15.47 -4.42
CA ALA A 609 -14.03 14.64 -3.35
C ALA A 609 -15.01 14.59 -2.17
N PRO A 610 -15.96 13.62 -2.16
CA PRO A 610 -17.00 13.47 -1.12
C PRO A 610 -16.50 13.18 0.31
N THR A 611 -15.18 13.18 0.52
CA THR A 611 -14.50 12.95 1.79
C THR A 611 -13.38 13.98 2.02
N ASN A 612 -13.51 15.20 1.48
CA ASN A 612 -12.55 16.27 1.73
C ASN A 612 -12.76 16.90 3.12
N SER A 613 -11.86 16.62 4.05
CA SER A 613 -12.01 16.98 5.47
C SER A 613 -12.02 18.50 5.71
N SER A 614 -11.22 19.27 4.98
CA SER A 614 -11.23 20.75 5.07
C SER A 614 -12.58 21.34 4.63
N ALA A 615 -13.16 20.85 3.53
CA ALA A 615 -14.46 21.33 3.05
C ALA A 615 -15.61 20.94 3.98
N VAL A 616 -15.58 19.74 4.58
CA VAL A 616 -16.52 19.36 5.65
C VAL A 616 -16.35 20.24 6.88
N GLY A 617 -15.11 20.51 7.29
CA GLY A 617 -14.78 21.32 8.46
C GLY A 617 -15.27 22.76 8.33
N ASN A 618 -14.97 23.43 7.22
CA ASN A 618 -15.40 24.82 7.01
C ASN A 618 -16.93 24.92 6.87
N LEU A 619 -17.61 23.97 6.20
CA LEU A 619 -19.08 23.96 6.17
C LEU A 619 -19.71 23.74 7.56
N ILE A 620 -19.07 22.96 8.44
CA ILE A 620 -19.48 22.86 9.85
C ILE A 620 -19.29 24.21 10.55
N TRP A 621 -18.13 24.86 10.40
CA TRP A 621 -17.88 26.16 11.04
C TRP A 621 -18.81 27.27 10.52
N PHE A 622 -19.15 27.31 9.23
CA PHE A 622 -20.20 28.20 8.71
C PHE A 622 -21.56 27.93 9.38
N ALA A 623 -22.01 26.68 9.43
CA ALA A 623 -23.30 26.34 10.03
C ALA A 623 -23.33 26.61 11.56
N VAL A 624 -22.21 26.48 12.26
CA VAL A 624 -22.05 26.88 13.67
C VAL A 624 -22.12 28.40 13.82
N ASN A 625 -21.38 29.16 13.01
CA ASN A 625 -21.32 30.63 13.10
C ASN A 625 -22.64 31.30 12.70
N GLU A 626 -23.40 30.70 11.78
CA GLU A 626 -24.71 31.20 11.32
C GLU A 626 -25.89 30.66 12.15
N GLY A 627 -25.66 29.69 13.05
CA GLY A 627 -26.70 29.05 13.85
C GLY A 627 -27.62 28.11 13.06
N ASP A 628 -27.26 27.72 11.83
CA ASP A 628 -28.03 26.79 11.01
C ASP A 628 -27.85 25.34 11.48
N LEU A 629 -28.56 25.00 12.57
CA LEU A 629 -28.61 23.66 13.15
C LEU A 629 -29.11 22.60 12.15
N HIS A 630 -29.88 22.98 11.13
CA HIS A 630 -30.39 22.04 10.12
C HIS A 630 -29.30 21.64 9.13
N THR A 631 -28.57 22.60 8.56
CA THR A 631 -27.40 22.31 7.71
C THR A 631 -26.29 21.64 8.53
N LEU A 632 -26.09 22.05 9.78
CA LEU A 632 -25.14 21.42 10.70
C LEU A 632 -25.45 19.93 10.90
N ASP A 633 -26.70 19.56 11.17
CA ASP A 633 -27.12 18.15 11.32
C ASP A 633 -26.92 17.35 10.03
N GLN A 634 -27.31 17.90 8.88
CA GLN A 634 -27.14 17.24 7.58
C GLN A 634 -25.67 16.97 7.24
N VAL A 635 -24.80 17.98 7.38
CA VAL A 635 -23.36 17.84 7.11
C VAL A 635 -22.73 16.86 8.11
N TYR A 636 -23.04 17.00 9.41
CA TYR A 636 -22.50 16.16 10.45
C TYR A 636 -22.86 14.68 10.27
N ARG A 637 -24.16 14.34 10.15
CA ARG A 637 -24.60 12.95 10.01
C ARG A 637 -24.11 12.29 8.72
N ARG A 638 -23.94 13.06 7.64
CA ARG A 638 -23.49 12.55 6.35
C ARG A 638 -22.01 12.16 6.36
N TYR A 639 -21.14 12.96 6.96
CA TYR A 639 -19.69 12.76 6.86
C TYR A 639 -19.03 12.09 8.07
N LYS A 640 -19.61 12.20 9.28
CA LYS A 640 -19.13 11.52 10.50
C LYS A 640 -18.80 10.02 10.29
N PRO A 641 -19.62 9.20 9.61
CA PRO A 641 -19.35 7.75 9.50
C PRO A 641 -18.11 7.41 8.66
N VAL A 642 -17.67 8.31 7.78
CA VAL A 642 -16.57 8.08 6.83
C VAL A 642 -15.28 8.79 7.28
N LEU A 643 -15.42 9.95 7.93
CA LEU A 643 -14.29 10.78 8.38
C LEU A 643 -13.99 10.66 9.89
N ALA A 644 -14.57 9.68 10.59
CA ALA A 644 -14.39 9.44 12.01
C ALA A 644 -12.91 9.34 12.48
N THR A 645 -12.00 8.89 11.61
CA THR A 645 -10.58 8.73 11.93
C THR A 645 -9.73 9.96 11.57
N ASP A 646 -10.34 11.02 11.04
CA ASP A 646 -9.63 12.23 10.64
C ASP A 646 -9.51 13.22 11.82
N ARG A 647 -8.26 13.54 12.17
CA ARG A 647 -7.89 14.34 13.35
C ARG A 647 -8.31 15.79 13.21
N ASP A 648 -8.19 16.35 12.02
CA ASP A 648 -8.44 17.76 11.74
C ASP A 648 -9.94 18.09 11.91
N LEU A 649 -10.79 17.08 11.74
CA LEU A 649 -12.24 17.18 11.95
C LEU A 649 -12.69 16.93 13.38
N TRP A 650 -11.86 16.42 14.30
CA TRP A 650 -12.34 16.07 15.65
C TRP A 650 -12.86 17.28 16.43
N LEU A 651 -12.26 18.47 16.30
CA LEU A 651 -12.79 19.68 16.94
C LEU A 651 -14.10 20.13 16.29
N ALA A 652 -14.18 20.13 14.95
CA ALA A 652 -15.40 20.47 14.23
C ALA A 652 -16.55 19.51 14.58
N PHE A 653 -16.27 18.21 14.65
CA PHE A 653 -17.22 17.17 15.06
C PHE A 653 -17.63 17.27 16.53
N ALA A 654 -16.71 17.63 17.44
CA ALA A 654 -17.02 17.87 18.85
C ALA A 654 -17.96 19.07 19.01
N THR A 655 -17.63 20.21 18.40
CA THR A 655 -18.46 21.42 18.41
C THR A 655 -19.82 21.16 17.75
N ALA A 656 -19.86 20.51 16.58
CA ALA A 656 -21.11 20.19 15.89
C ALA A 656 -22.01 19.29 16.74
N SER A 657 -21.48 18.22 17.32
CA SER A 657 -22.27 17.35 18.19
C SER A 657 -22.70 18.01 19.50
N GLN A 658 -21.92 18.93 20.06
CA GLN A 658 -22.35 19.71 21.23
C GLN A 658 -23.49 20.68 20.88
N GLN A 659 -23.39 21.42 19.77
CA GLN A 659 -24.46 22.32 19.31
C GLN A 659 -25.75 21.58 18.91
N LEU A 660 -25.63 20.36 18.39
CA LEU A 660 -26.77 19.47 18.09
C LEU A 660 -27.32 18.71 19.31
N GLY A 661 -26.79 18.95 20.52
CA GLY A 661 -27.20 18.25 21.75
C GLY A 661 -26.85 16.75 21.79
N LEU A 662 -25.99 16.28 20.87
CA LEU A 662 -25.52 14.90 20.74
C LEU A 662 -24.38 14.61 21.74
N ASN A 663 -24.62 14.92 23.02
CA ASN A 663 -23.60 15.07 24.05
C ASN A 663 -22.64 13.86 24.18
N HIS A 664 -23.14 12.63 24.01
CA HIS A 664 -22.29 11.43 24.07
C HIS A 664 -21.29 11.34 22.91
N GLU A 665 -21.67 11.79 21.71
CA GLU A 665 -20.75 11.85 20.57
C GLU A 665 -19.71 12.96 20.78
N ALA A 666 -20.10 14.11 21.32
CA ALA A 666 -19.18 15.20 21.65
C ALA A 666 -18.11 14.77 22.67
N ASP A 667 -18.46 13.95 23.67
CA ASP A 667 -17.51 13.40 24.65
C ASP A 667 -16.51 12.43 24.03
N ILE A 668 -16.93 11.68 22.99
CA ILE A 668 -16.04 10.83 22.21
C ILE A 668 -15.04 11.69 21.40
N TRP A 669 -15.51 12.75 20.74
CA TRP A 669 -14.66 13.61 19.92
C TRP A 669 -13.68 14.46 20.74
N TYR A 670 -14.14 15.12 21.82
CA TYR A 670 -13.24 15.84 22.72
C TYR A 670 -12.20 14.91 23.35
N ARG A 671 -12.55 13.69 23.74
CA ARG A 671 -11.54 12.74 24.26
C ARG A 671 -10.55 12.26 23.23
N GLN A 672 -10.93 12.10 21.96
CA GLN A 672 -9.96 11.76 20.90
C GLN A 672 -8.97 12.91 20.70
N LEU A 673 -9.48 14.15 20.61
CA LEU A 673 -8.67 15.37 20.48
C LEU A 673 -7.72 15.58 21.69
N LEU A 674 -8.20 15.37 22.91
CA LEU A 674 -7.42 15.52 24.14
C LEU A 674 -6.49 14.34 24.48
N LEU A 675 -6.58 13.21 23.77
CA LEU A 675 -5.65 12.07 23.91
C LEU A 675 -4.54 12.05 22.85
N ASP A 676 -4.64 12.92 21.84
CA ASP A 676 -3.68 13.01 20.73
C ASP A 676 -2.88 14.33 20.74
N ASN A 677 -3.29 15.30 21.56
CA ASN A 677 -2.60 16.57 21.77
C ASN A 677 -2.12 16.71 23.23
N ASP A 678 -0.80 16.70 23.45
CA ASP A 678 -0.16 16.88 24.76
C ASP A 678 -0.30 18.31 25.33
N SER A 679 -0.67 19.30 24.50
CA SER A 679 -0.85 20.71 24.87
C SER A 679 -2.14 21.29 24.27
N PRO A 680 -3.33 20.85 24.74
CA PRO A 680 -4.61 21.29 24.21
C PRO A 680 -4.90 22.77 24.50
N GLU A 681 -5.60 23.42 23.57
CA GLU A 681 -5.95 24.84 23.67
C GLU A 681 -6.94 25.13 24.81
N PRO A 682 -6.84 26.30 25.48
CA PRO A 682 -7.75 26.70 26.55
C PRO A 682 -9.24 26.70 26.15
N SER A 683 -9.53 27.10 24.90
CA SER A 683 -10.86 27.07 24.26
C SER A 683 -11.49 25.68 24.27
N VAL A 684 -10.74 24.67 23.82
CA VAL A 684 -11.17 23.26 23.74
C VAL A 684 -11.46 22.70 25.13
N LEU A 685 -10.62 23.03 26.10
CA LEU A 685 -10.78 22.60 27.49
C LEU A 685 -11.98 23.27 28.18
N LEU A 686 -12.28 24.54 27.88
CA LEU A 686 -13.49 25.21 28.36
C LEU A 686 -14.77 24.58 27.79
N ASN A 687 -14.81 24.35 26.48
CA ASN A 687 -15.97 23.74 25.81
C ASN A 687 -16.21 22.29 26.31
N TYR A 688 -15.14 21.51 26.50
CA TYR A 688 -15.25 20.18 27.09
C TYR A 688 -15.64 20.22 28.58
N ALA A 689 -15.20 21.21 29.35
CA ALA A 689 -15.69 21.40 30.73
C ALA A 689 -17.19 21.71 30.76
N GLN A 690 -17.69 22.56 29.84
CA GLN A 690 -19.11 22.82 29.69
C GLN A 690 -19.89 21.55 29.30
N LEU A 691 -19.36 20.73 28.39
CA LEU A 691 -19.98 19.45 28.03
C LEU A 691 -20.02 18.48 29.21
N LEU A 692 -18.92 18.36 29.96
CA LEU A 692 -18.84 17.51 31.16
C LEU A 692 -19.89 17.93 32.19
N GLU A 693 -20.10 19.24 32.39
CA GLU A 693 -21.14 19.79 33.26
C GLU A 693 -22.56 19.51 32.72
N GLN A 694 -22.80 19.69 31.42
CA GLN A 694 -24.05 19.31 30.73
C GLN A 694 -24.35 17.79 30.81
N GLN A 695 -23.34 16.95 31.08
CA GLN A 695 -23.47 15.52 31.35
C GLN A 695 -23.56 15.17 32.86
N GLY A 696 -23.65 16.16 33.75
CA GLY A 696 -23.66 15.96 35.20
C GLY A 696 -22.30 15.61 35.82
N ASN A 697 -21.21 15.66 35.06
CA ASN A 697 -19.84 15.39 35.51
C ASN A 697 -19.15 16.64 36.08
N GLY A 698 -19.89 17.40 36.91
CA GLY A 698 -19.49 18.72 37.41
C GLY A 698 -18.15 18.74 38.14
N GLU A 699 -17.77 17.67 38.85
CA GLU A 699 -16.46 17.57 39.51
C GLU A 699 -15.30 17.65 38.50
N LYS A 700 -15.41 16.96 37.35
CA LYS A 700 -14.37 17.01 36.30
C LYS A 700 -14.38 18.35 35.57
N ALA A 701 -15.57 18.93 35.33
CA ALA A 701 -15.67 20.28 34.78
C ALA A 701 -14.96 21.30 35.67
N TYR A 702 -15.17 21.22 36.99
CA TYR A 702 -14.50 22.03 38.00
C TYR A 702 -12.98 21.78 38.03
N GLN A 703 -12.52 20.53 38.03
CA GLN A 703 -11.09 20.19 37.97
C GLN A 703 -10.43 20.74 36.69
N LEU A 704 -11.10 20.67 35.54
CA LEU A 704 -10.57 21.15 34.25
C LEU A 704 -10.51 22.67 34.17
N ARG A 705 -11.57 23.36 34.63
CA ARG A 705 -11.61 24.82 34.80
C ARG A 705 -10.56 25.33 35.78
N ARG A 706 -10.27 24.55 36.83
CA ARG A 706 -9.18 24.86 37.77
C ARG A 706 -7.80 24.67 37.14
N TYR A 707 -7.58 23.58 36.42
CA TYR A 707 -6.34 23.33 35.70
C TYR A 707 -6.01 24.50 34.74
N LEU A 708 -7.01 24.97 33.99
CA LEU A 708 -6.89 26.14 33.12
C LEU A 708 -6.39 27.37 33.88
N LEU A 709 -7.03 27.72 35.00
CA LEU A 709 -6.63 28.85 35.83
C LEU A 709 -5.20 28.67 36.41
N ASP A 710 -4.92 27.49 36.97
CA ASP A 710 -3.66 27.17 37.66
C ASP A 710 -2.46 26.95 36.68
N LYS A 711 -2.69 26.74 35.37
CA LYS A 711 -1.64 26.29 34.42
C LYS A 711 -1.63 26.96 33.04
N GLN A 712 -2.74 27.48 32.53
CA GLN A 712 -2.86 28.02 31.17
C GLN A 712 -3.48 29.43 31.11
N SER A 713 -3.40 30.20 32.19
CA SER A 713 -3.98 31.55 32.25
C SER A 713 -3.36 32.54 31.25
N ALA A 714 -2.07 32.39 30.90
CA ALA A 714 -1.39 33.27 29.94
C ALA A 714 -1.83 32.97 28.50
N GLU A 715 -1.97 31.69 28.18
CA GLU A 715 -2.45 31.17 26.91
C GLU A 715 -3.93 31.51 26.72
N LEU A 716 -4.74 31.40 27.79
CA LEU A 716 -6.14 31.82 27.78
C LEU A 716 -6.27 33.32 27.51
N LEU A 717 -5.49 34.16 28.20
CA LEU A 717 -5.46 35.62 27.99
C LEU A 717 -4.91 36.05 26.62
N ALA A 718 -4.29 35.14 25.85
CA ALA A 718 -3.84 35.40 24.48
C ALA A 718 -4.90 35.11 23.41
N LEU A 719 -6.01 34.45 23.76
CA LEU A 719 -7.11 34.17 22.84
C LEU A 719 -8.03 35.41 22.66
N PRO A 720 -8.69 35.56 21.50
CA PRO A 720 -9.80 36.52 21.34
C PRO A 720 -10.86 36.30 22.42
N ASP A 721 -11.24 37.38 23.11
CA ASP A 721 -12.17 37.37 24.27
C ASP A 721 -11.82 36.38 25.40
N GLY A 722 -10.57 35.89 25.42
CA GLY A 722 -10.07 34.98 26.44
C GLY A 722 -9.95 35.63 27.82
N ASP A 723 -9.96 36.97 27.89
CA ASP A 723 -10.02 37.72 29.14
C ASP A 723 -11.42 37.73 29.78
N ILE A 724 -12.51 37.67 28.98
CA ILE A 724 -13.87 37.37 29.49
C ILE A 724 -13.88 35.96 30.10
N SER A 725 -13.35 34.98 29.35
CA SER A 725 -13.26 33.59 29.82
C SER A 725 -12.45 33.48 31.13
N TYR A 726 -11.32 34.16 31.22
CA TYR A 726 -10.51 34.23 32.44
C TYR A 726 -11.26 34.89 33.61
N ARG A 727 -11.98 36.01 33.39
CA ARG A 727 -12.82 36.65 34.43
C ARG A 727 -13.94 35.74 34.92
N SER A 728 -14.52 34.90 34.05
CA SER A 728 -15.49 33.87 34.46
C SER A 728 -14.88 32.81 35.41
N LEU A 729 -13.62 32.41 35.18
CA LEU A 729 -12.89 31.51 36.08
C LEU A 729 -12.55 32.21 37.41
N VAL A 730 -12.15 33.49 37.39
CA VAL A 730 -11.94 34.29 38.60
C VAL A 730 -13.24 34.39 39.43
N ARG A 731 -14.40 34.60 38.79
CA ARG A 731 -15.71 34.60 39.46
C ARG A 731 -16.00 33.28 40.16
N LEU A 732 -15.63 32.15 39.54
CA LEU A 732 -15.85 30.78 40.06
C LEU A 732 -14.88 30.37 41.19
N PHE A 733 -13.60 30.73 41.11
CA PHE A 733 -12.56 30.22 42.02
C PHE A 733 -12.03 31.23 43.06
N VAL A 734 -12.14 32.53 42.78
CA VAL A 734 -11.57 33.60 43.62
C VAL A 734 -12.68 34.42 44.29
N GLY A 735 -13.75 34.72 43.54
CA GLY A 735 -14.97 35.32 44.08
C GLY A 735 -15.55 36.42 43.18
N GLU A 736 -16.86 36.60 43.28
CA GLU A 736 -17.63 37.49 42.41
C GLU A 736 -17.17 38.95 42.46
N LEU A 737 -16.96 39.51 43.66
CA LEU A 737 -16.60 40.92 43.84
C LEU A 737 -15.30 41.28 43.09
N ILE A 738 -14.32 40.38 43.08
CA ILE A 738 -13.02 40.58 42.42
C ILE A 738 -13.18 40.47 40.90
N ALA A 739 -13.95 39.48 40.44
CA ALA A 739 -14.25 39.35 39.01
C ALA A 739 -14.97 40.60 38.48
N SER A 740 -16.03 41.08 39.14
CA SER A 740 -16.76 42.29 38.73
C SER A 740 -15.87 43.53 38.66
N GLN A 741 -14.95 43.72 39.62
CA GLN A 741 -13.97 44.81 39.58
C GLN A 741 -13.07 44.70 38.34
N MET A 742 -12.62 43.50 37.98
CA MET A 742 -11.82 43.26 36.77
C MET A 742 -12.60 43.46 35.47
N ILE A 743 -13.91 43.17 35.45
CA ILE A 743 -14.80 43.46 34.31
C ILE A 743 -14.94 44.98 34.15
N GLU A 744 -15.22 45.71 35.23
CA GLU A 744 -15.39 47.17 35.25
C GLU A 744 -14.08 47.88 34.83
N GLU A 745 -12.93 47.49 35.38
CA GLU A 745 -11.61 48.08 35.02
C GLU A 745 -11.19 47.79 33.57
N ASN A 746 -11.29 46.54 33.10
CA ASN A 746 -10.91 46.18 31.73
C ASN A 746 -11.81 46.88 30.71
N THR A 747 -13.13 46.84 30.91
CA THR A 747 -14.10 47.43 29.97
C THR A 747 -13.93 48.95 29.86
N LEU A 748 -13.67 49.64 30.98
CA LEU A 748 -13.46 51.09 30.98
C LEU A 748 -12.12 51.52 30.39
N THR A 749 -11.09 50.65 30.42
CA THR A 749 -9.77 50.93 29.83
C THR A 749 -9.67 50.52 28.36
N LYS A 750 -10.34 49.44 27.94
CA LYS A 750 -10.31 48.92 26.56
C LYS A 750 -11.69 48.36 26.13
N PRO A 751 -12.68 49.23 25.86
CA PRO A 751 -14.03 48.79 25.52
C PRO A 751 -14.12 48.13 24.14
N THR A 752 -14.69 46.93 24.11
CA THR A 752 -15.17 46.18 22.94
C THR A 752 -16.65 45.89 23.12
N ASP A 753 -17.39 45.55 22.07
CA ASP A 753 -18.82 45.16 22.20
C ASP A 753 -19.00 43.98 23.18
N ASN A 754 -18.08 43.02 23.17
CA ASN A 754 -18.11 41.85 24.07
C ASN A 754 -17.80 42.22 25.53
N ASN A 755 -16.81 43.08 25.80
CA ASN A 755 -16.50 43.53 27.16
C ASN A 755 -17.58 44.47 27.72
N VAL A 756 -18.15 45.35 26.88
CA VAL A 756 -19.31 46.19 27.28
C VAL A 756 -20.54 45.33 27.54
N GLY A 757 -20.76 44.29 26.74
CA GLY A 757 -21.78 43.27 26.97
C GLY A 757 -21.59 42.53 28.30
N GLU A 758 -20.36 42.10 28.64
CA GLU A 758 -20.04 41.47 29.92
C GLU A 758 -20.28 42.41 31.11
N LEU A 759 -19.83 43.68 31.02
CA LEU A 759 -20.02 44.67 32.08
C LEU A 759 -21.51 44.96 32.33
N PHE A 760 -22.30 45.10 31.25
CA PHE A 760 -23.74 45.30 31.38
C PHE A 760 -24.44 44.04 31.90
N ALA A 761 -23.94 42.85 31.60
CA ALA A 761 -24.42 41.60 32.21
C ALA A 761 -24.09 41.50 33.71
N ASP A 762 -22.89 41.90 34.15
CA ASP A 762 -22.53 41.96 35.59
C ASP A 762 -23.45 42.93 36.33
N TYR A 763 -23.68 44.13 35.77
CA TYR A 763 -24.60 45.10 36.37
C TYR A 763 -26.05 44.60 36.40
N LEU A 764 -26.56 43.94 35.35
CA LEU A 764 -27.91 43.35 35.37
C LEU A 764 -28.03 42.27 36.45
N ALA A 765 -27.08 41.32 36.50
CA ALA A 765 -27.07 40.23 37.48
C ALA A 765 -27.02 40.74 38.94
N ARG A 766 -26.53 41.95 39.16
CA ARG A 766 -26.33 42.57 40.48
C ARG A 766 -27.33 43.70 40.76
N ASN A 767 -28.41 43.77 39.97
CA ASN A 767 -29.52 44.73 40.09
C ASN A 767 -29.10 46.22 39.91
N GLN A 768 -28.06 46.51 39.11
CA GLN A 768 -27.43 47.83 38.94
C GLN A 768 -27.72 48.49 37.57
N GLY A 769 -28.89 48.29 36.96
CA GLY A 769 -29.25 48.90 35.66
C GLY A 769 -29.14 50.43 35.58
N GLU A 770 -29.18 51.14 36.71
CA GLU A 770 -28.82 52.56 36.81
C GLU A 770 -27.39 52.85 36.30
N LYS A 771 -26.42 51.99 36.61
CA LYS A 771 -25.05 52.11 36.07
C LYS A 771 -25.01 51.91 34.55
N ILE A 772 -25.77 50.96 34.01
CA ILE A 772 -25.84 50.71 32.56
C ILE A 772 -26.31 51.98 31.84
N LEU A 773 -27.37 52.61 32.35
CA LEU A 773 -27.87 53.88 31.81
C LEU A 773 -26.87 55.03 32.00
N PHE A 774 -26.19 55.13 33.14
CA PHE A 774 -25.12 56.12 33.35
C PHE A 774 -24.02 55.97 32.28
N TRP A 775 -23.46 54.77 32.11
CA TRP A 775 -22.39 54.53 31.14
C TRP A 775 -22.85 54.72 29.69
N HIS A 776 -24.00 54.15 29.32
CA HIS A 776 -24.52 54.22 27.95
C HIS A 776 -25.03 55.62 27.56
N GLN A 777 -25.57 56.42 28.50
CA GLN A 777 -26.10 57.76 28.16
C GLN A 777 -25.09 58.90 28.36
N ARG A 778 -24.04 58.72 29.17
CA ARG A 778 -23.15 59.82 29.59
C ARG A 778 -21.67 59.64 29.26
N THR A 779 -21.27 58.52 28.62
CA THR A 779 -19.85 58.22 28.38
C THR A 779 -19.61 57.63 26.98
N ALA A 780 -18.33 57.37 26.65
CA ALA A 780 -17.93 56.74 25.40
C ALA A 780 -18.48 55.32 25.19
N LEU A 781 -19.06 54.68 26.22
CA LEU A 781 -19.74 53.39 26.07
C LEU A 781 -21.10 53.49 25.34
N GLY A 782 -21.68 54.69 25.18
CA GLY A 782 -22.93 54.90 24.46
C GLY A 782 -22.92 54.68 22.94
N ARG A 783 -21.78 54.25 22.37
CA ARG A 783 -21.65 53.87 20.96
C ARG A 783 -21.82 52.37 20.70
N TYR A 784 -21.74 51.55 21.75
CA TYR A 784 -21.86 50.09 21.68
C TYR A 784 -23.32 49.72 21.87
N GLN A 785 -23.84 48.79 21.06
CA GLN A 785 -25.27 48.45 21.11
C GLN A 785 -25.58 47.52 22.29
N ILE A 786 -26.54 47.89 23.13
CA ILE A 786 -27.11 47.00 24.15
C ILE A 786 -27.91 45.90 23.43
N PRO A 787 -27.56 44.60 23.57
CA PRO A 787 -28.33 43.49 22.98
C PRO A 787 -29.80 43.48 23.43
N GLU A 788 -30.71 42.95 22.61
CA GLU A 788 -32.15 43.03 22.90
C GLU A 788 -32.55 42.36 24.22
N TRP A 789 -31.88 41.27 24.62
CA TRP A 789 -32.09 40.63 25.92
C TRP A 789 -31.67 41.54 27.08
N GLN A 790 -30.57 42.29 26.96
CA GLN A 790 -30.16 43.27 27.98
C GLN A 790 -31.11 44.47 28.01
N GLN A 791 -31.64 44.90 26.86
CA GLN A 791 -32.71 45.92 26.82
C GLN A 791 -33.98 45.42 27.52
N LEU A 792 -34.29 44.12 27.40
CA LEU A 792 -35.43 43.48 28.04
C LEU A 792 -35.24 43.37 29.56
N SER A 793 -34.12 42.83 30.03
CA SER A 793 -33.81 42.77 31.48
C SER A 793 -33.80 44.15 32.12
N LEU A 794 -33.28 45.18 31.45
CA LEU A 794 -33.30 46.56 31.92
C LEU A 794 -34.73 47.16 31.93
N ALA A 795 -35.59 46.78 30.99
CA ALA A 795 -37.00 47.19 30.98
C ALA A 795 -37.80 46.49 32.10
N LEU A 796 -37.55 45.20 32.34
CA LEU A 796 -38.11 44.43 33.45
C LEU A 796 -37.68 45.02 34.80
N GLN A 797 -36.39 45.30 34.99
CA GLN A 797 -35.87 45.92 36.22
C GLN A 797 -36.50 47.30 36.49
N LYS A 798 -36.84 48.04 35.44
CA LYS A 798 -37.54 49.35 35.55
C LYS A 798 -39.06 49.26 35.53
N LYS A 799 -39.62 48.04 35.48
CA LYS A 799 -41.05 47.76 35.34
C LYS A 799 -41.72 48.51 34.17
N ASP A 800 -40.94 48.79 33.12
CA ASP A 800 -41.33 49.53 31.93
C ASP A 800 -42.10 48.60 30.96
N ARG A 801 -43.36 48.30 31.34
CA ARG A 801 -44.25 47.40 30.63
C ARG A 801 -44.38 47.72 29.14
N ALA A 802 -44.56 48.99 28.78
CA ALA A 802 -44.70 49.41 27.39
C ALA A 802 -43.45 49.07 26.56
N LYS A 803 -42.25 49.20 27.15
CA LYS A 803 -41.00 48.81 26.52
C LYS A 803 -40.79 47.30 26.48
N VAL A 804 -41.22 46.55 27.49
CA VAL A 804 -41.24 45.08 27.47
C VAL A 804 -42.13 44.57 26.32
N GLU A 805 -43.34 45.09 26.18
CA GLU A 805 -44.26 44.77 25.07
C GLU A 805 -43.68 45.16 23.70
N ALA A 806 -43.00 46.31 23.61
CA ALA A 806 -42.32 46.76 22.38
C ALA A 806 -41.08 45.91 22.00
N ILE A 807 -40.39 45.29 22.96
CA ILE A 807 -39.29 44.36 22.69
C ILE A 807 -39.85 43.00 22.29
N LEU A 808 -40.81 42.44 23.04
CA LEU A 808 -41.47 41.16 22.73
C LEU A 808 -42.10 41.11 21.33
N SER A 809 -42.59 42.25 20.82
CA SER A 809 -43.24 42.34 19.50
C SER A 809 -42.28 42.52 18.32
N ARG A 810 -41.00 42.84 18.55
CA ARG A 810 -40.00 43.08 17.49
C ARG A 810 -38.81 42.12 17.50
N ALA A 811 -38.46 41.57 18.67
CA ALA A 811 -37.19 40.89 18.86
C ALA A 811 -37.23 39.48 18.25
N VAL A 812 -36.24 39.18 17.39
CA VAL A 812 -36.22 37.91 16.64
C VAL A 812 -35.68 36.76 17.51
N ASN A 813 -34.63 37.03 18.30
CA ASN A 813 -33.91 36.03 19.10
C ASN A 813 -33.75 36.51 20.55
N LEU A 814 -34.77 36.27 21.38
CA LEU A 814 -34.67 36.39 22.84
C LEU A 814 -34.34 35.02 23.49
N PRO A 815 -33.55 34.97 24.57
CA PRO A 815 -33.43 33.77 25.39
C PRO A 815 -34.81 33.31 25.87
N LYS A 816 -35.13 32.02 25.71
CA LYS A 816 -36.49 31.53 25.96
C LYS A 816 -36.92 31.66 27.42
N ALA A 817 -35.97 31.65 28.36
CA ALA A 817 -36.16 32.02 29.75
C ALA A 817 -36.68 33.46 29.91
N ASP A 818 -35.97 34.44 29.36
CA ASP A 818 -36.29 35.88 29.49
C ASP A 818 -37.59 36.24 28.77
N GLU A 819 -37.84 35.65 27.59
CA GLU A 819 -39.11 35.75 26.88
C GLU A 819 -40.27 35.22 27.73
N ASN A 820 -40.07 34.13 28.48
CA ASN A 820 -41.09 33.58 29.38
C ASN A 820 -41.38 34.52 30.57
N ILE A 821 -40.33 35.06 31.22
CA ILE A 821 -40.47 36.08 32.28
C ILE A 821 -41.23 37.30 31.74
N ALA A 822 -40.84 37.80 30.57
CA ALA A 822 -41.45 38.97 29.96
C ALA A 822 -42.93 38.74 29.59
N LEU A 823 -43.28 37.57 29.06
CA LEU A 823 -44.67 37.18 28.81
C LEU A 823 -45.49 37.10 30.12
N GLN A 824 -44.92 36.59 31.21
CA GLN A 824 -45.56 36.62 32.53
C GLN A 824 -45.75 38.06 33.05
N PHE A 825 -44.72 38.90 32.93
CA PHE A 825 -44.72 40.29 33.39
C PHE A 825 -45.80 41.16 32.72
N VAL A 826 -46.04 40.97 31.41
CA VAL A 826 -47.11 41.69 30.68
C VAL A 826 -48.50 41.06 30.88
N GLY A 827 -48.64 40.02 31.71
CA GLY A 827 -49.90 39.33 31.99
C GLY A 827 -50.33 38.29 30.94
N GLU A 828 -49.46 37.97 29.98
CA GLU A 828 -49.71 36.99 28.91
C GLU A 828 -49.38 35.56 29.37
N HIS A 829 -49.79 35.20 30.59
CA HIS A 829 -49.45 33.95 31.27
C HIS A 829 -49.82 32.69 30.46
N GLN A 830 -50.87 32.73 29.63
CA GLN A 830 -51.21 31.61 28.76
C GLN A 830 -50.20 31.40 27.62
N LYS A 831 -49.63 32.49 27.08
CA LYS A 831 -48.56 32.43 26.07
C LYS A 831 -47.25 31.97 26.70
N ALA A 832 -46.92 32.47 27.90
CA ALA A 832 -45.79 31.98 28.68
C ALA A 832 -45.87 30.46 28.93
N TRP A 833 -47.05 29.96 29.33
CA TRP A 833 -47.29 28.52 29.50
C TRP A 833 -47.05 27.72 28.22
N GLN A 834 -47.63 28.16 27.10
CA GLN A 834 -47.49 27.48 25.80
C GLN A 834 -46.04 27.52 25.28
N GLN A 835 -45.34 28.64 25.45
CA GLN A 835 -43.95 28.82 25.05
C GLN A 835 -43.03 27.91 25.88
N GLY A 836 -43.26 27.77 27.19
CA GLY A 836 -42.55 26.81 28.03
C GLY A 836 -42.81 25.35 27.65
N GLN A 837 -44.08 24.94 27.53
CA GLN A 837 -44.47 23.57 27.13
C GLN A 837 -43.94 23.16 25.74
N THR A 838 -43.77 24.13 24.81
CA THR A 838 -43.25 23.84 23.46
C THR A 838 -41.73 23.64 23.46
N ASN A 839 -40.98 24.41 24.26
CA ASN A 839 -39.52 24.40 24.21
C ASN A 839 -38.88 23.39 25.18
N ILE A 840 -39.49 23.13 26.33
CA ILE A 840 -38.93 22.23 27.35
C ILE A 840 -38.87 20.79 26.81
N GLY A 841 -37.74 20.12 27.02
CA GLY A 841 -37.39 18.84 26.40
C GLY A 841 -36.85 18.93 24.98
N GLN A 842 -37.22 19.96 24.21
CA GLN A 842 -36.88 20.11 22.78
C GLN A 842 -35.64 20.97 22.51
N MET A 843 -35.26 21.87 23.44
CA MET A 843 -34.08 22.73 23.31
C MET A 843 -32.76 21.92 23.27
N ALA A 844 -31.81 22.31 22.42
CA ALA A 844 -30.49 21.67 22.37
C ALA A 844 -29.64 22.01 23.59
N ASP A 845 -29.51 23.31 23.94
CA ASP A 845 -28.82 23.70 25.18
C ASP A 845 -29.69 23.41 26.41
N LYS A 846 -29.25 22.41 27.18
CA LYS A 846 -29.89 22.02 28.44
C LYS A 846 -29.64 23.01 29.57
N THR A 847 -28.69 23.95 29.46
CA THR A 847 -28.52 25.02 30.45
C THR A 847 -29.64 26.06 30.32
N ALA A 848 -29.86 26.61 29.12
CA ALA A 848 -31.01 27.47 28.83
C ALA A 848 -32.35 26.75 29.02
N GLU A 849 -32.45 25.45 28.68
CA GLU A 849 -33.67 24.67 28.98
C GLU A 849 -33.93 24.57 30.48
N ASN A 850 -32.90 24.37 31.31
CA ASN A 850 -33.05 24.30 32.76
C ASN A 850 -33.38 25.68 33.39
N GLN A 851 -32.89 26.79 32.81
CA GLN A 851 -33.33 28.14 33.18
C GLN A 851 -34.83 28.33 32.87
N LEU A 852 -35.25 28.05 31.62
CA LEU A 852 -36.66 28.10 31.23
C LEU A 852 -37.52 27.18 32.11
N ARG A 853 -37.06 25.97 32.41
CA ARG A 853 -37.74 25.01 33.29
C ARG A 853 -37.98 25.58 34.68
N ARG A 854 -36.99 26.23 35.29
CA ARG A 854 -37.13 26.91 36.61
C ARG A 854 -38.16 28.05 36.58
N ILE A 855 -38.30 28.75 35.47
CA ILE A 855 -39.24 29.88 35.27
C ILE A 855 -40.65 29.41 34.89
N HIS A 856 -40.75 28.29 34.18
CA HIS A 856 -42.01 27.67 33.76
C HIS A 856 -42.68 26.90 34.90
N VAL A 857 -41.89 26.22 35.74
CA VAL A 857 -42.43 25.36 36.81
C VAL A 857 -43.20 26.14 37.88
N THR A 858 -42.92 27.43 38.08
CA THR A 858 -43.68 28.30 39.00
C THR A 858 -45.13 28.54 38.54
N GLN A 859 -45.41 28.39 37.25
CA GLN A 859 -46.78 28.50 36.70
C GLN A 859 -47.60 27.22 36.90
N HIS A 860 -46.98 26.10 37.31
CA HIS A 860 -47.66 24.80 37.45
C HIS A 860 -48.95 24.86 38.31
N PRO A 861 -49.00 25.52 39.49
CA PRO A 861 -50.23 25.56 40.31
C PRO A 861 -51.40 26.31 39.66
N ALA A 862 -51.12 27.31 38.82
CA ALA A 862 -52.13 28.08 38.10
C ALA A 862 -52.59 27.41 36.79
N LYS A 863 -51.78 26.48 36.24
CA LYS A 863 -52.01 25.87 34.92
C LYS A 863 -52.20 24.34 34.94
N THR A 864 -52.38 23.78 36.12
CA THR A 864 -52.67 22.37 36.37
C THR A 864 -54.10 21.97 35.99
N HIS A 865 -54.24 20.80 35.36
CA HIS A 865 -55.48 20.05 35.19
C HIS A 865 -55.37 18.73 35.97
N SER A 866 -56.19 18.50 36.98
CA SER A 866 -56.02 17.34 37.88
C SER A 866 -57.25 16.99 38.72
N ILE A 867 -57.21 15.79 39.32
CA ILE A 867 -58.07 15.38 40.43
C ILE A 867 -57.19 15.04 41.64
N ARG A 868 -57.65 15.38 42.84
CA ARG A 868 -57.01 15.05 44.12
C ARG A 868 -58.04 14.42 45.05
N ALA A 869 -57.79 13.19 45.48
CA ALA A 869 -58.56 12.53 46.52
C ALA A 869 -57.71 12.50 47.79
N GLN A 870 -58.26 12.91 48.94
CA GLN A 870 -57.56 12.85 50.23
C GLN A 870 -58.49 12.45 51.36
N HIS A 871 -57.90 11.90 52.41
CA HIS A 871 -58.55 11.58 53.66
C HIS A 871 -57.73 12.18 54.80
N THR A 872 -58.38 12.96 55.65
CA THR A 872 -57.80 13.71 56.76
C THR A 872 -58.48 13.30 58.05
N GLN A 873 -57.71 12.85 59.03
CA GLN A 873 -58.16 12.52 60.37
C GLN A 873 -57.62 13.55 61.38
N ILE A 874 -58.45 14.07 62.26
CA ILE A 874 -58.05 14.90 63.42
C ILE A 874 -58.36 14.09 64.67
N THR A 875 -57.35 13.46 65.28
CA THR A 875 -57.59 12.34 66.22
C THR A 875 -58.08 12.77 67.59
N HIS A 876 -57.93 14.05 67.96
CA HIS A 876 -58.46 14.58 69.22
C HIS A 876 -59.95 14.91 69.13
N TRP A 877 -60.40 15.38 67.97
CA TRP A 877 -61.78 15.81 67.69
C TRP A 877 -62.64 14.69 67.06
N ASP A 878 -62.10 13.46 66.99
CA ASP A 878 -62.64 12.29 66.26
C ASP A 878 -63.22 12.64 64.86
N VAL A 879 -62.55 13.54 64.12
CA VAL A 879 -63.02 14.00 62.79
C VAL A 879 -62.32 13.21 61.68
N ASP A 880 -63.11 12.45 60.91
CA ASP A 880 -62.71 11.79 59.68
C ASP A 880 -63.32 12.53 58.47
N ARG A 881 -62.49 13.23 57.68
CA ARG A 881 -62.93 13.94 56.47
C ARG A 881 -62.33 13.36 55.21
N SER A 882 -63.17 13.03 54.24
CA SER A 882 -62.78 12.61 52.89
C SER A 882 -63.11 13.69 51.86
N SER A 883 -62.12 14.13 51.08
CA SER A 883 -62.24 15.21 50.10
C SER A 883 -61.88 14.75 48.69
N LEU A 884 -62.62 15.25 47.70
CA LEU A 884 -62.34 15.11 46.27
C LEU A 884 -62.32 16.48 45.60
N ASP A 885 -61.13 16.97 45.25
CA ASP A 885 -60.95 18.24 44.52
C ASP A 885 -60.65 17.99 43.04
N TYR A 886 -61.28 18.76 42.16
CA TYR A 886 -60.98 18.87 40.73
C TYR A 886 -60.42 20.27 40.44
N TYR A 887 -59.28 20.32 39.74
CA TYR A 887 -58.60 21.55 39.34
C TYR A 887 -58.58 21.65 37.82
N SER A 888 -58.94 22.81 37.27
CA SER A 888 -58.92 23.07 35.83
C SER A 888 -58.28 24.43 35.53
N PRO A 889 -57.37 24.52 34.53
CA PRO A 889 -56.80 25.79 34.13
C PRO A 889 -57.81 26.62 33.32
N HIS A 890 -57.61 27.94 33.32
CA HIS A 890 -58.33 28.91 32.49
C HIS A 890 -57.31 29.88 31.85
N TYR A 891 -57.71 30.66 30.84
CA TYR A 891 -56.79 31.59 30.17
C TYR A 891 -56.17 32.58 31.17
N HIS A 892 -57.04 33.23 31.97
CA HIS A 892 -56.69 34.23 32.99
C HIS A 892 -56.65 33.67 34.43
N GLY A 893 -56.45 32.36 34.65
CA GLY A 893 -56.38 31.82 36.02
C GLY A 893 -56.75 30.34 36.12
N ASN A 894 -57.45 29.93 37.19
CA ASN A 894 -57.88 28.54 37.40
C ASN A 894 -59.26 28.43 38.08
N TRP A 895 -59.83 27.23 38.01
CA TRP A 895 -61.03 26.79 38.72
C TRP A 895 -60.68 25.64 39.66
N ARG A 896 -61.27 25.65 40.87
CA ARG A 896 -61.33 24.49 41.78
C ARG A 896 -62.79 24.19 42.08
N LEU A 897 -63.18 22.92 41.95
CA LEU A 897 -64.42 22.36 42.49
C LEU A 897 -64.03 21.30 43.51
N GLY A 898 -64.66 21.29 44.67
CA GLY A 898 -64.36 20.34 45.74
C GLY A 898 -65.62 19.75 46.35
N LEU A 899 -65.61 18.45 46.59
CA LEU A 899 -66.56 17.77 47.44
C LEU A 899 -65.86 17.36 48.74
N ASP A 900 -66.48 17.61 49.89
CA ASP A 900 -66.07 16.99 51.15
C ASP A 900 -67.23 16.18 51.73
N SER A 901 -66.90 15.08 52.40
CA SER A 901 -67.77 14.38 53.33
C SER A 901 -66.98 14.21 54.62
N GLN A 902 -67.52 14.77 55.70
CA GLN A 902 -66.96 14.72 57.04
C GLN A 902 -67.88 13.90 57.94
N ARG A 903 -67.26 13.06 58.77
CA ARG A 903 -67.87 12.49 59.96
C ARG A 903 -67.12 12.97 61.18
N SER A 904 -67.83 13.19 62.27
CA SER A 904 -67.27 13.54 63.57
C SER A 904 -67.81 12.58 64.63
N GLY A 905 -66.99 12.26 65.63
CA GLY A 905 -67.48 11.71 66.90
C GLY A 905 -68.28 12.75 67.69
N SER A 906 -68.87 12.34 68.81
CA SER A 906 -69.57 13.24 69.73
C SER A 906 -68.57 13.84 70.73
N PRO A 907 -68.37 15.18 70.75
CA PRO A 907 -67.55 15.85 71.77
C PRO A 907 -67.99 15.53 73.19
N ASP A 908 -67.10 15.65 74.19
CA ASP A 908 -67.42 15.39 75.59
C ASP A 908 -68.61 16.24 76.08
N GLN A 909 -68.67 17.52 75.67
CA GLN A 909 -69.76 18.46 75.95
C GLN A 909 -71.08 18.06 75.28
N LEU A 910 -71.02 17.34 74.15
CA LEU A 910 -72.17 16.83 73.39
C LEU A 910 -72.42 15.34 73.64
N SER A 911 -71.78 14.73 74.65
CA SER A 911 -71.86 13.30 74.88
C SER A 911 -73.31 12.79 74.97
N ASN A 912 -73.58 11.66 74.29
CA ASN A 912 -74.91 11.09 73.99
C ASN A 912 -75.72 11.78 72.87
N THR A 913 -75.22 12.83 72.22
CA THR A 913 -75.83 13.43 71.01
C THR A 913 -75.23 12.79 69.76
N ASP A 914 -76.05 12.20 68.89
CA ASP A 914 -75.61 11.73 67.57
C ASP A 914 -75.27 12.93 66.67
N ILE A 915 -74.05 12.98 66.13
CA ILE A 915 -73.60 14.03 65.22
C ILE A 915 -73.92 13.63 63.77
N GLU A 916 -74.51 14.55 62.99
CA GLU A 916 -74.82 14.32 61.57
C GLU A 916 -73.57 14.52 60.69
N ASP A 917 -73.34 13.61 59.74
CA ASP A 917 -72.26 13.73 58.74
C ASP A 917 -72.40 15.04 57.94
N GLU A 918 -71.35 15.86 57.85
CA GLU A 918 -71.35 17.09 57.04
C GLU A 918 -70.99 16.77 55.59
N PHE A 919 -71.83 17.18 54.63
CA PHE A 919 -71.54 17.13 53.20
C PHE A 919 -71.36 18.53 52.63
N ARG A 920 -70.29 18.74 51.85
CA ARG A 920 -69.94 20.05 51.28
C ARG A 920 -69.66 20.05 49.80
N LEU A 921 -70.17 21.08 49.13
CA LEU A 921 -69.85 21.43 47.74
C LEU A 921 -69.19 22.82 47.70
N ARG A 922 -67.89 22.83 47.38
CA ARG A 922 -67.05 24.02 47.27
C ARG A 922 -66.80 24.36 45.81
N GLY A 923 -66.89 25.64 45.45
CA GLY A 923 -66.40 26.17 44.18
C GLY A 923 -65.55 27.40 44.41
N ARG A 924 -64.39 27.52 43.75
CA ARG A 924 -63.53 28.71 43.78
C ARG A 924 -62.98 29.01 42.39
N TYR A 925 -63.02 30.28 41.99
CA TYR A 925 -62.36 30.80 40.80
C TYR A 925 -61.27 31.78 41.23
N GLN A 926 -60.09 31.70 40.60
CA GLN A 926 -59.00 32.66 40.78
C GLN A 926 -58.72 33.33 39.43
N TYR A 927 -58.69 34.66 39.41
CA TYR A 927 -58.35 35.49 38.26
C TYR A 927 -56.98 36.15 38.49
N GLN A 928 -56.02 35.85 37.62
CA GLN A 928 -54.64 36.33 37.66
C GLN A 928 -54.44 37.55 36.74
N MET A 929 -53.76 38.56 37.27
CA MET A 929 -53.28 39.76 36.57
C MET A 929 -51.75 39.85 36.71
N SER A 930 -51.11 40.86 36.10
CA SER A 930 -49.65 41.02 36.15
C SER A 930 -49.11 41.28 37.56
N GLU A 931 -49.83 42.07 38.37
CA GLU A 931 -49.38 42.54 39.70
C GLU A 931 -50.38 42.14 40.82
N SER A 932 -51.44 41.40 40.49
CA SER A 932 -52.48 41.02 41.45
C SER A 932 -53.22 39.75 41.06
N TYR A 933 -53.95 39.19 42.02
CA TYR A 933 -55.06 38.28 41.71
C TYR A 933 -56.24 38.59 42.63
N TRP A 934 -57.43 38.19 42.18
CA TRP A 934 -58.56 37.97 43.08
C TRP A 934 -59.01 36.52 43.00
N ALA A 935 -59.59 36.03 44.09
CA ALA A 935 -60.36 34.80 44.10
C ALA A 935 -61.72 35.04 44.76
N LEU A 936 -62.74 34.34 44.25
CA LEU A 936 -64.06 34.27 44.85
C LEU A 936 -64.46 32.80 45.00
N GLY A 937 -65.08 32.47 46.13
CA GLY A 937 -65.50 31.13 46.46
C GLY A 937 -66.90 31.05 47.07
N ILE A 938 -67.54 29.91 46.87
CA ILE A 938 -68.84 29.52 47.41
C ILE A 938 -68.65 28.16 48.11
N ASP A 939 -69.18 28.01 49.32
CA ASP A 939 -69.10 26.80 50.14
C ASP A 939 -70.54 26.47 50.61
N LEU A 940 -71.14 25.44 50.02
CA LEU A 940 -72.46 24.93 50.40
C LEU A 940 -72.26 23.76 51.37
N ALA A 941 -72.85 23.83 52.57
CA ALA A 941 -72.79 22.75 53.55
C ALA A 941 -74.16 22.30 54.06
N ASP A 942 -74.30 20.99 54.26
CA ASP A 942 -75.46 20.28 54.82
C ASP A 942 -74.95 19.35 55.94
N GLY A 943 -75.71 19.18 57.03
CA GLY A 943 -75.26 18.59 58.31
C GLY A 943 -75.62 19.50 59.49
N VAL A 944 -75.12 19.22 60.71
CA VAL A 944 -75.57 19.85 61.99
C VAL A 944 -75.83 21.37 61.90
N GLY A 945 -77.06 21.77 62.21
CA GLY A 945 -77.56 23.15 62.09
C GLY A 945 -78.30 23.41 60.79
N ASP A 946 -78.52 24.68 60.45
CA ASP A 946 -79.11 25.08 59.17
C ASP A 946 -78.09 24.93 58.02
N GLN A 947 -78.61 24.84 56.79
CA GLN A 947 -77.80 24.71 55.58
C GLN A 947 -76.99 25.98 55.31
N ARG A 948 -75.66 25.85 55.33
CA ARG A 948 -74.74 26.99 55.29
C ARG A 948 -74.41 27.35 53.85
N LEU A 949 -74.83 28.54 53.41
CA LEU A 949 -74.36 29.19 52.19
C LEU A 949 -73.20 30.14 52.56
N GLY A 950 -71.98 29.63 52.50
CA GLY A 950 -70.77 30.40 52.70
C GLY A 950 -70.32 31.12 51.41
N LEU A 951 -69.89 32.38 51.55
CA LEU A 951 -69.25 33.15 50.49
C LEU A 951 -67.90 33.66 50.99
N ASN A 952 -66.82 33.47 50.21
CA ASN A 952 -65.51 34.01 50.55
C ASN A 952 -64.86 34.71 49.35
N GLY A 953 -63.96 35.65 49.67
CA GLY A 953 -63.20 36.39 48.68
C GLY A 953 -61.83 36.79 49.18
N GLU A 954 -60.91 36.94 48.24
CA GLU A 954 -59.50 37.24 48.50
C GLU A 954 -58.98 38.13 47.37
N TYR A 955 -58.30 39.22 47.71
CA TYR A 955 -57.60 40.08 46.76
C TYR A 955 -56.17 40.28 47.26
N GLN A 956 -55.19 39.99 46.41
CA GLN A 956 -53.77 40.18 46.72
C GLN A 956 -53.11 41.03 45.64
N TYR A 957 -52.29 41.99 46.05
CA TYR A 957 -51.58 42.95 45.21
C TYR A 957 -50.10 42.99 45.59
N ALA A 958 -49.23 42.82 44.60
CA ALA A 958 -47.79 43.04 44.72
C ALA A 958 -47.51 44.53 44.48
N VAL A 959 -47.01 45.23 45.50
CA VAL A 959 -46.63 46.65 45.41
C VAL A 959 -45.32 46.78 44.64
N ASP A 960 -44.39 45.89 44.95
CA ASP A 960 -43.13 45.69 44.25
C ASP A 960 -42.73 44.20 44.36
N ASP A 961 -41.45 43.88 44.21
CA ASP A 961 -40.96 42.49 44.24
C ASP A 961 -40.80 41.98 45.68
N ASP A 962 -40.68 42.90 46.64
CA ASP A 962 -40.40 42.63 48.05
C ASP A 962 -41.70 42.68 48.89
N LEU A 963 -42.66 43.56 48.55
CA LEU A 963 -43.88 43.83 49.30
C LEU A 963 -45.16 43.34 48.60
N ARG A 964 -45.90 42.45 49.28
CA ARG A 964 -47.25 42.00 48.92
C ARG A 964 -48.25 42.37 50.01
N LEU A 965 -49.41 42.85 49.59
CA LEU A 965 -50.56 43.20 50.44
C LEU A 965 -51.79 42.39 50.01
N GLY A 966 -52.74 42.17 50.91
CA GLY A 966 -54.02 41.57 50.56
C GLY A 966 -55.13 41.82 51.57
N ILE A 967 -56.34 41.53 51.13
CA ILE A 967 -57.58 41.59 51.90
C ILE A 967 -58.33 40.29 51.63
N ARG A 968 -58.80 39.63 52.70
CA ARG A 968 -59.65 38.45 52.64
C ARG A 968 -60.96 38.71 53.39
N PHE A 969 -62.05 38.10 52.95
CA PHE A 969 -63.33 38.14 53.67
C PHE A 969 -64.07 36.81 53.55
N GLY A 970 -64.92 36.54 54.54
CA GLY A 970 -65.83 35.41 54.57
C GLY A 970 -67.16 35.80 55.19
N LEU A 971 -68.24 35.27 54.64
CA LEU A 971 -69.59 35.31 55.19
C LEU A 971 -70.05 33.86 55.37
N ASN A 972 -70.59 33.52 56.54
CA ASN A 972 -71.02 32.16 56.91
C ASN A 972 -69.94 31.09 56.57
N SER A 973 -68.69 31.39 56.90
CA SER A 973 -67.54 30.55 56.55
C SER A 973 -67.33 29.40 57.53
N HIS A 974 -66.74 28.31 57.05
CA HIS A 974 -66.30 27.20 57.89
C HIS A 974 -65.08 27.59 58.72
N ILE A 975 -65.05 27.15 59.97
CA ILE A 975 -64.00 27.46 60.94
C ILE A 975 -63.44 26.16 61.56
N GLU A 976 -62.12 26.09 61.76
CA GLU A 976 -61.41 24.96 62.38
C GLU A 976 -60.60 25.42 63.61
N ALA A 977 -61.23 26.22 64.48
CA ALA A 977 -60.59 26.78 65.69
C ALA A 977 -60.77 25.89 66.95
N SER A 978 -61.84 25.11 66.99
CA SER A 978 -62.15 24.12 68.03
C SER A 978 -63.00 22.99 67.44
N GLU A 979 -63.21 21.93 68.21
CA GLU A 979 -64.10 20.82 67.87
C GLU A 979 -65.56 21.28 67.65
N LEU A 980 -66.14 22.00 68.62
CA LEU A 980 -67.54 22.47 68.53
C LEU A 980 -67.74 23.51 67.41
N LEU A 981 -66.76 24.39 67.15
CA LEU A 981 -66.81 25.28 66.00
C LEU A 981 -66.67 24.54 64.67
N ASN A 982 -65.94 23.42 64.63
CA ASN A 982 -65.80 22.60 63.42
C ASN A 982 -67.10 21.87 63.05
N ILE A 983 -67.88 21.44 64.05
CA ILE A 983 -69.14 20.71 63.86
C ILE A 983 -70.31 21.65 63.62
N ALA A 984 -70.47 22.68 64.47
CA ALA A 984 -71.69 23.49 64.55
C ALA A 984 -71.44 25.01 64.53
N GLY A 985 -70.23 25.48 64.23
CA GLY A 985 -69.89 26.90 64.12
C GLY A 985 -69.90 27.47 62.69
N GLN A 986 -69.95 28.79 62.60
CA GLN A 986 -69.69 29.57 61.39
C GLN A 986 -69.05 30.92 61.72
N ASP A 987 -68.31 31.47 60.76
CA ASP A 987 -67.47 32.67 60.92
C ASP A 987 -67.74 33.72 59.82
N ASN A 988 -68.05 34.95 60.25
CA ASN A 988 -68.04 36.14 59.42
C ASN A 988 -66.72 36.89 59.67
N PHE A 989 -65.77 36.82 58.74
CA PHE A 989 -64.45 37.42 58.93
C PHE A 989 -64.10 38.51 57.90
N LEU A 990 -63.31 39.48 58.36
CA LEU A 990 -62.59 40.44 57.51
C LEU A 990 -61.12 40.46 57.92
N GLY A 991 -60.24 40.07 57.01
CA GLY A 991 -58.81 39.93 57.26
C GLY A 991 -57.94 40.76 56.32
N PHE A 992 -56.76 41.12 56.82
CA PHE A 992 -55.70 41.79 56.10
C PHE A 992 -54.41 40.96 56.18
N ASN A 993 -53.71 40.83 55.06
CA ASN A 993 -52.43 40.14 55.00
C ASN A 993 -51.34 41.02 54.37
N PHE A 994 -50.14 40.90 54.91
CA PHE A 994 -48.94 41.63 54.52
C PHE A 994 -47.78 40.63 54.48
N ALA A 995 -46.97 40.68 53.43
CA ALA A 995 -45.75 39.90 53.33
C ALA A 995 -44.65 40.77 52.73
N TYR A 996 -43.57 40.95 53.48
CA TYR A 996 -42.42 41.77 53.10
C TYR A 996 -41.13 40.93 53.11
N GLN A 997 -40.36 41.02 52.04
CA GLN A 997 -39.16 40.22 51.78
C GLN A 997 -37.98 41.15 51.42
N PRO A 998 -37.41 41.90 52.39
CA PRO A 998 -36.43 42.97 52.14
C PRO A 998 -35.12 42.49 51.49
N THR A 999 -34.82 41.20 51.60
CA THR A 999 -33.78 40.51 50.84
C THR A 999 -34.28 39.14 50.45
N ALA A 1000 -33.55 38.43 49.58
CA ALA A 1000 -33.90 37.06 49.24
C ALA A 1000 -34.00 36.13 50.48
N ARG A 1001 -33.27 36.42 51.57
CA ARG A 1001 -33.19 35.55 52.76
C ARG A 1001 -34.23 35.89 53.83
N GLU A 1002 -34.42 37.18 54.07
CA GLU A 1002 -35.23 37.72 55.16
C GLU A 1002 -36.69 37.84 54.71
N SER A 1003 -37.63 37.38 55.54
CA SER A 1003 -39.07 37.49 55.25
C SER A 1003 -39.88 37.79 56.51
N LEU A 1004 -40.92 38.60 56.34
CA LEU A 1004 -41.81 39.08 57.39
C LEU A 1004 -43.26 38.95 56.91
N THR A 1005 -43.99 37.99 57.45
CA THR A 1005 -45.41 37.76 57.16
C THR A 1005 -46.26 38.20 58.33
N PHE A 1006 -47.30 38.98 58.06
CA PHE A 1006 -48.30 39.43 59.02
C PHE A 1006 -49.70 39.14 58.49
N GLN A 1007 -50.54 38.58 59.34
CA GLN A 1007 -51.98 38.39 59.12
C GLN A 1007 -52.73 38.91 60.34
N PHE A 1008 -53.84 39.60 60.09
CA PHE A 1008 -54.79 40.04 61.12
C PHE A 1008 -56.21 39.80 60.63
N ASN A 1009 -57.07 39.24 61.46
CA ASN A 1009 -58.49 39.03 61.16
C ASN A 1009 -59.37 39.64 62.23
N LEU A 1010 -60.50 40.21 61.82
CA LEU A 1010 -61.68 40.45 62.65
C LEU A 1010 -62.66 39.30 62.43
N HIS A 1011 -63.29 38.85 63.51
CA HIS A 1011 -64.20 37.69 63.55
C HIS A 1011 -65.53 38.04 64.22
N ASP A 1012 -66.61 37.50 63.67
CA ASP A 1012 -67.97 37.54 64.17
C ASP A 1012 -68.52 36.11 64.10
N LEU A 1013 -68.59 35.45 65.27
CA LEU A 1013 -68.76 34.01 65.41
C LEU A 1013 -70.19 33.68 65.84
N SER A 1014 -70.82 32.74 65.15
CA SER A 1014 -72.15 32.23 65.48
C SER A 1014 -72.24 30.71 65.32
N THR A 1015 -73.25 30.10 65.92
CA THR A 1015 -73.61 28.71 65.62
C THR A 1015 -74.28 28.63 64.24
N ARG A 1016 -74.30 27.44 63.65
CA ARG A 1016 -75.14 27.13 62.48
C ARG A 1016 -76.65 27.16 62.77
N PHE A 1017 -77.07 27.58 63.96
CA PHE A 1017 -78.47 27.84 64.32
C PHE A 1017 -78.78 29.34 64.52
N ASP A 1018 -77.85 30.23 64.10
CA ASP A 1018 -77.95 31.70 64.24
C ASP A 1018 -77.88 32.18 65.72
N ASP A 1019 -77.27 31.40 66.62
CA ASP A 1019 -76.92 31.85 67.97
C ASP A 1019 -75.58 32.60 67.97
N GLU A 1020 -75.49 33.76 68.62
CA GLU A 1020 -74.24 34.55 68.72
C GLU A 1020 -73.26 33.94 69.73
N ILE A 1021 -72.05 33.58 69.30
CA ILE A 1021 -70.97 33.04 70.16
C ILE A 1021 -70.09 34.20 70.67
N GLY A 1022 -69.74 35.15 69.81
CA GLY A 1022 -68.95 36.32 70.21
C GLY A 1022 -68.20 36.99 69.06
N GLN A 1023 -67.55 38.11 69.35
CA GLN A 1023 -66.81 38.93 68.39
C GLN A 1023 -65.37 39.16 68.87
N GLY A 1024 -64.41 39.11 67.95
CA GLY A 1024 -63.00 39.10 68.31
C GLY A 1024 -62.04 39.37 67.17
N TRP A 1025 -60.76 39.11 67.42
CA TRP A 1025 -59.71 39.22 66.43
C TRP A 1025 -58.61 38.16 66.65
N ASP A 1026 -57.89 37.85 65.58
CA ASP A 1026 -56.65 37.08 65.65
C ASP A 1026 -55.52 37.75 64.85
N LEU A 1027 -54.29 37.42 65.22
CA LEU A 1027 -53.06 38.00 64.69
C LEU A 1027 -51.99 36.92 64.59
N SER A 1028 -51.29 36.87 63.46
CA SER A 1028 -50.09 36.07 63.29
C SER A 1028 -48.99 36.89 62.64
N LEU A 1029 -47.81 36.91 63.26
CA LEU A 1029 -46.61 37.59 62.78
C LEU A 1029 -45.45 36.58 62.77
N ARG A 1030 -44.87 36.29 61.61
CA ARG A 1030 -43.69 35.43 61.45
C ARG A 1030 -42.55 36.20 60.79
N ALA A 1031 -41.40 36.25 61.45
CA ALA A 1031 -40.15 36.80 60.92
C ALA A 1031 -39.14 35.66 60.72
N ALA A 1032 -38.51 35.56 59.56
CA ALA A 1032 -37.73 34.37 59.19
C ALA A 1032 -36.53 34.66 58.28
N GLU A 1033 -35.46 33.89 58.46
CA GLU A 1033 -34.18 33.97 57.74
C GLU A 1033 -33.88 32.64 57.02
N GLN A 1034 -33.64 32.69 55.72
CA GLN A 1034 -33.35 31.52 54.88
C GLN A 1034 -31.84 31.34 54.67
N PHE A 1035 -31.29 30.26 55.21
CA PHE A 1035 -29.87 29.92 55.10
C PHE A 1035 -29.52 29.26 53.77
N PHE A 1036 -30.33 28.30 53.31
CA PHE A 1036 -30.13 27.59 52.05
C PHE A 1036 -31.31 27.81 51.10
N PHE A 1037 -30.98 28.24 49.87
CA PHE A 1037 -31.90 28.31 48.72
C PHE A 1037 -31.87 27.06 47.84
N ALA A 1038 -30.73 26.35 47.86
CA ALA A 1038 -30.50 25.18 47.05
C ALA A 1038 -31.04 23.94 47.78
N ASP A 1039 -32.25 23.55 47.40
CA ASP A 1039 -32.78 22.18 47.38
C ASP A 1039 -31.96 21.11 48.16
N PRO A 1040 -32.35 20.77 49.42
CA PRO A 1040 -33.48 21.31 50.19
C PRO A 1040 -33.23 22.72 50.73
N ALA A 1041 -34.27 23.54 50.72
CA ALA A 1041 -34.27 24.83 51.38
C ALA A 1041 -34.31 24.68 52.91
N TRP A 1042 -33.68 25.61 53.64
CA TRP A 1042 -33.69 25.66 55.10
C TRP A 1042 -33.86 27.09 55.61
N GLN A 1043 -34.83 27.27 56.51
CA GLN A 1043 -35.21 28.54 57.12
C GLN A 1043 -35.31 28.38 58.64
N ILE A 1044 -34.93 29.41 59.39
CA ILE A 1044 -35.21 29.56 60.82
C ILE A 1044 -36.16 30.75 60.98
N TYR A 1045 -37.12 30.66 61.89
CA TYR A 1045 -38.13 31.68 62.11
C TYR A 1045 -38.42 31.92 63.59
N ALA A 1046 -38.94 33.10 63.89
CA ALA A 1046 -39.67 33.40 65.12
C ALA A 1046 -41.11 33.76 64.74
N ASP A 1047 -42.08 33.30 65.53
CA ASP A 1047 -43.49 33.57 65.34
C ASP A 1047 -44.15 34.14 66.61
N VAL A 1048 -45.18 34.95 66.40
CA VAL A 1048 -46.07 35.49 67.43
C VAL A 1048 -47.49 35.26 66.94
N THR A 1049 -48.31 34.55 67.72
CA THR A 1049 -49.72 34.32 67.41
C THR A 1049 -50.57 34.77 68.59
N MET A 1050 -51.61 35.56 68.32
CA MET A 1050 -52.50 36.13 69.34
C MET A 1050 -53.95 36.02 68.91
N GLN A 1051 -54.86 35.85 69.86
CA GLN A 1051 -56.31 35.85 69.69
C GLN A 1051 -56.95 36.47 70.94
N ASP A 1052 -58.04 37.20 70.75
CA ASP A 1052 -58.84 37.85 71.79
C ASP A 1052 -60.30 37.86 71.30
N VAL A 1053 -61.21 37.20 72.04
CA VAL A 1053 -62.62 37.01 71.67
C VAL A 1053 -63.51 37.43 72.84
N ASN A 1054 -64.31 38.47 72.63
CA ASN A 1054 -65.36 38.85 73.55
C ASN A 1054 -66.57 37.92 73.33
N LEU A 1055 -66.65 36.88 74.14
CA LEU A 1055 -67.75 35.92 74.20
C LEU A 1055 -69.09 36.60 74.51
N SER A 1056 -70.18 36.07 73.96
CA SER A 1056 -71.54 36.57 74.24
C SER A 1056 -72.10 35.97 75.54
N ASP A 1057 -72.78 36.80 76.34
CA ASP A 1057 -73.58 36.40 77.51
C ASP A 1057 -74.95 35.81 77.12
N ASP A 1058 -75.36 35.90 75.85
CA ASP A 1058 -76.68 35.45 75.40
C ASP A 1058 -76.80 33.92 75.38
N THR A 1059 -77.99 33.43 75.74
CA THR A 1059 -78.28 31.99 75.76
C THR A 1059 -78.34 31.42 74.34
N LEU A 1060 -77.49 30.44 74.03
CA LEU A 1060 -77.46 29.73 72.74
C LEU A 1060 -78.72 28.84 72.57
N ASN A 1061 -79.82 29.42 72.10
CA ASN A 1061 -81.17 28.85 72.11
C ASN A 1061 -81.43 27.84 70.98
N GLY A 1062 -80.67 27.91 69.90
CA GLY A 1062 -80.71 27.01 68.74
C GLY A 1062 -80.03 25.70 69.07
N ILE A 1063 -78.70 25.73 69.31
CA ILE A 1063 -77.94 24.50 69.55
C ILE A 1063 -78.39 23.76 70.81
N ASN A 1064 -78.72 24.46 71.92
CA ASN A 1064 -79.20 23.78 73.13
C ASN A 1064 -80.56 23.09 72.95
N ARG A 1065 -81.37 23.52 71.98
CA ARG A 1065 -82.64 22.86 71.63
C ARG A 1065 -82.42 21.60 70.79
N TRP A 1066 -81.34 21.55 70.01
CA TRP A 1066 -80.91 20.37 69.28
C TRP A 1066 -80.21 19.35 70.19
N HIS A 1067 -79.29 19.80 71.04
CA HIS A 1067 -78.57 18.99 72.03
C HIS A 1067 -79.52 18.40 73.10
N ASN A 1068 -80.49 19.19 73.60
CA ASN A 1068 -81.61 18.73 74.43
C ASN A 1068 -81.21 18.01 75.75
N GLU A 1069 -80.04 18.36 76.31
CA GLU A 1069 -79.52 17.80 77.57
C GLU A 1069 -79.71 18.71 78.80
N VAL A 1070 -79.34 18.19 79.98
CA VAL A 1070 -79.55 18.87 81.28
C VAL A 1070 -78.58 20.06 81.50
N THR A 1071 -77.38 20.01 80.92
CA THR A 1071 -76.36 21.07 80.99
C THR A 1071 -76.34 21.85 79.66
N PRO A 1072 -76.74 23.13 79.64
CA PRO A 1072 -76.70 23.91 78.42
C PRO A 1072 -75.27 24.35 78.09
N LEU A 1073 -74.92 24.25 76.80
CA LEU A 1073 -73.72 24.82 76.19
C LEU A 1073 -73.75 26.35 76.27
N THR A 1074 -72.57 26.93 76.45
CA THR A 1074 -72.30 28.37 76.54
C THR A 1074 -71.28 28.79 75.50
N SER A 1075 -71.12 30.09 75.28
CA SER A 1075 -70.16 30.65 74.32
C SER A 1075 -68.72 30.21 74.59
N GLY A 1076 -68.33 30.03 75.85
CA GLY A 1076 -66.99 29.58 76.26
C GLY A 1076 -66.70 28.11 75.99
N ASP A 1077 -67.72 27.27 75.76
CA ASP A 1077 -67.51 25.89 75.31
C ASP A 1077 -67.03 25.84 73.85
N PHE A 1078 -67.29 26.87 73.05
CA PHE A 1078 -66.92 26.93 71.64
C PHE A 1078 -65.50 27.43 71.39
N ILE A 1079 -64.99 28.38 72.18
CA ILE A 1079 -63.65 28.97 71.97
C ILE A 1079 -63.14 29.65 73.24
N GLU A 1080 -61.85 29.51 73.53
CA GLU A 1080 -61.18 30.24 74.62
C GLU A 1080 -61.10 31.75 74.35
N ASP A 1081 -61.23 32.55 75.41
CA ASP A 1081 -61.32 34.02 75.33
C ASP A 1081 -60.02 34.67 74.83
N SER A 1082 -58.87 34.05 75.11
CA SER A 1082 -57.56 34.64 74.86
C SER A 1082 -56.47 33.59 74.65
N TYR A 1083 -55.80 33.65 73.50
CA TYR A 1083 -54.64 32.81 73.18
C TYR A 1083 -53.45 33.68 72.82
N GLN A 1084 -52.28 33.43 73.42
CA GLN A 1084 -51.06 34.19 73.14
C GLN A 1084 -49.84 33.27 73.13
N ARG A 1085 -49.21 33.10 71.97
CA ARG A 1085 -48.00 32.29 71.77
C ARG A 1085 -46.87 33.12 71.19
N VAL A 1086 -45.65 32.88 71.69
CA VAL A 1086 -44.40 33.28 71.01
C VAL A 1086 -43.54 32.04 70.81
N GLY A 1087 -43.10 31.79 69.57
CA GLY A 1087 -42.32 30.61 69.20
C GLY A 1087 -41.05 30.91 68.42
N ILE A 1088 -40.12 29.95 68.46
CA ILE A 1088 -38.96 29.88 67.56
C ILE A 1088 -38.96 28.51 66.91
N GLY A 1089 -38.81 28.47 65.59
CA GLY A 1089 -38.83 27.23 64.82
C GLY A 1089 -37.89 27.23 63.62
N GLN A 1090 -37.89 26.10 62.93
CA GLN A 1090 -37.11 25.88 61.72
C GLN A 1090 -37.93 25.04 60.73
N ARG A 1091 -37.73 25.28 59.44
CA ARG A 1091 -38.35 24.51 58.35
C ARG A 1091 -37.30 24.09 57.34
N VAL A 1092 -37.28 22.80 57.00
CA VAL A 1092 -36.48 22.22 55.91
C VAL A 1092 -37.45 21.66 54.87
N TRP A 1093 -37.30 22.02 53.59
CA TRP A 1093 -38.22 21.55 52.54
C TRP A 1093 -37.62 21.41 51.14
N HIS A 1094 -38.16 20.45 50.41
CA HIS A 1094 -38.04 20.23 48.98
C HIS A 1094 -39.46 20.23 48.40
N GLY A 1095 -40.04 21.43 48.24
CA GLY A 1095 -41.42 21.62 47.79
C GLY A 1095 -42.49 21.17 48.78
N GLU A 1096 -43.75 21.35 48.38
CA GLU A 1096 -44.95 21.04 49.18
C GLU A 1096 -45.70 19.84 48.59
N PRO A 1097 -45.76 18.67 49.25
CA PRO A 1097 -46.62 17.55 48.87
C PRO A 1097 -48.11 17.93 48.83
N GLY A 1098 -48.90 17.20 48.04
CA GLY A 1098 -50.36 17.36 47.97
C GLY A 1098 -50.87 18.67 47.35
N GLN A 1099 -49.97 19.60 47.02
CA GLN A 1099 -50.29 20.81 46.27
C GLN A 1099 -50.36 20.54 44.76
N PRO A 1100 -51.37 21.09 44.05
CA PRO A 1100 -51.54 20.89 42.61
C PRO A 1100 -50.38 21.51 41.82
N GLY A 1101 -49.85 20.77 40.87
CA GLY A 1101 -48.73 21.19 40.03
C GLY A 1101 -47.39 21.24 40.79
N ALA A 1102 -46.62 20.15 40.73
CA ALA A 1102 -45.32 20.07 41.40
C ALA A 1102 -44.33 21.13 40.86
N THR A 1103 -43.84 21.99 41.75
CA THR A 1103 -42.85 23.06 41.47
C THR A 1103 -41.40 22.57 41.52
N VAL A 1104 -41.16 21.37 42.05
CA VAL A 1104 -39.86 20.70 42.15
C VAL A 1104 -40.02 19.20 41.80
N PRO A 1105 -38.93 18.47 41.52
CA PRO A 1105 -38.99 17.02 41.31
C PRO A 1105 -39.54 16.23 42.51
N SER A 1106 -39.93 14.97 42.28
CA SER A 1106 -40.26 14.00 43.33
C SER A 1106 -38.98 13.36 43.89
N PRO A 1107 -38.93 13.00 45.19
CA PRO A 1107 -40.00 13.11 46.20
C PRO A 1107 -40.10 14.52 46.80
N ARG A 1108 -41.30 15.11 46.85
CA ARG A 1108 -41.52 16.34 47.61
C ARG A 1108 -41.49 16.03 49.11
N TYR A 1109 -40.92 16.87 49.94
CA TYR A 1109 -40.97 16.69 51.40
C TYR A 1109 -40.74 17.98 52.17
N TRP A 1110 -41.23 18.04 53.40
CA TRP A 1110 -40.89 19.08 54.36
C TRP A 1110 -40.95 18.58 55.80
N PHE A 1111 -40.22 19.27 56.67
CA PHE A 1111 -40.23 19.11 58.12
C PHE A 1111 -40.18 20.50 58.75
N ASP A 1112 -41.15 20.82 59.59
CA ASP A 1112 -41.21 22.02 60.41
C ASP A 1112 -41.22 21.61 61.89
N SER A 1113 -40.42 22.29 62.72
CA SER A 1113 -40.37 22.07 64.16
C SER A 1113 -40.24 23.41 64.87
N SER A 1114 -41.13 23.70 65.82
CA SER A 1114 -41.03 24.88 66.67
C SER A 1114 -41.21 24.57 68.16
N LEU A 1115 -40.61 25.42 68.98
CA LEU A 1115 -40.74 25.45 70.44
C LEU A 1115 -41.38 26.80 70.80
N GLY A 1116 -42.53 26.76 71.45
CA GLY A 1116 -43.30 27.93 71.83
C GLY A 1116 -43.46 28.09 73.34
N TYR A 1117 -43.89 29.28 73.74
CA TYR A 1117 -44.43 29.53 75.06
C TYR A 1117 -45.81 30.17 74.91
N ASN A 1118 -46.82 29.49 75.45
CA ASN A 1118 -48.20 29.96 75.54
C ASN A 1118 -48.37 30.75 76.85
N PHE A 1119 -48.63 32.04 76.74
CA PHE A 1119 -48.78 32.96 77.86
C PHE A 1119 -50.14 32.82 78.55
N SER A 1120 -51.19 32.40 77.84
CA SER A 1120 -52.51 32.13 78.42
C SER A 1120 -52.46 30.90 79.33
N SER A 1121 -51.97 29.77 78.80
CA SER A 1121 -51.84 28.52 79.57
C SER A 1121 -50.62 28.50 80.52
N SER A 1122 -49.71 29.46 80.37
CA SER A 1122 -48.41 29.57 81.06
C SER A 1122 -47.53 28.31 80.91
N GLN A 1123 -47.52 27.71 79.72
CA GLN A 1123 -46.81 26.45 79.43
C GLN A 1123 -45.94 26.56 78.17
N VAL A 1124 -44.95 25.66 78.08
CA VAL A 1124 -44.11 25.49 76.89
C VAL A 1124 -44.81 24.52 75.94
N ASP A 1125 -44.99 24.94 74.69
CA ASP A 1125 -45.56 24.10 73.64
C ASP A 1125 -44.49 23.62 72.64
N VAL A 1126 -44.80 22.54 71.93
CA VAL A 1126 -44.00 22.04 70.81
C VAL A 1126 -44.91 21.75 69.63
N THR A 1127 -44.53 22.22 68.45
CA THR A 1127 -45.16 21.86 67.17
C THR A 1127 -44.18 21.02 66.35
N LEU A 1128 -44.63 19.87 65.84
CA LEU A 1128 -43.90 19.01 64.91
C LEU A 1128 -44.81 18.69 63.73
N SER A 1129 -44.42 19.17 62.55
CA SER A 1129 -45.19 18.96 61.33
C SER A 1129 -44.29 18.45 60.20
N ALA A 1130 -44.80 17.52 59.39
CA ALA A 1130 -44.03 16.90 58.31
C ALA A 1130 -44.91 16.48 57.13
N GLY A 1131 -44.35 16.57 55.93
CA GLY A 1131 -44.97 16.09 54.70
C GLY A 1131 -44.00 15.27 53.85
N LEU A 1132 -44.51 14.23 53.19
CA LEU A 1132 -43.79 13.44 52.19
C LEU A 1132 -44.73 13.13 51.01
N GLY A 1133 -44.28 13.43 49.79
CA GLY A 1133 -44.98 13.17 48.54
C GLY A 1133 -44.08 12.42 47.56
N TRP A 1134 -44.60 11.34 46.97
CA TRP A 1134 -43.87 10.51 46.02
C TRP A 1134 -44.70 10.27 44.75
N ARG A 1135 -44.14 10.63 43.60
CA ARG A 1135 -44.66 10.30 42.27
C ARG A 1135 -44.63 8.77 42.07
N VAL A 1136 -45.72 8.22 41.55
CA VAL A 1136 -45.88 6.80 41.21
C VAL A 1136 -45.81 6.63 39.67
N PHE A 1137 -46.63 7.37 38.92
CA PHE A 1137 -46.74 7.34 37.46
C PHE A 1137 -46.95 8.75 36.86
N GLY A 1138 -46.07 9.18 35.95
CA GLY A 1138 -46.27 10.42 35.20
C GLY A 1138 -46.26 11.68 36.09
N ASN A 1139 -47.36 12.42 36.17
CA ASN A 1139 -47.47 13.65 36.95
C ASN A 1139 -48.39 13.48 38.19
N ASP A 1140 -48.54 12.25 38.68
CA ASP A 1140 -49.23 11.96 39.93
C ASP A 1140 -48.36 12.18 41.17
N GLU A 1141 -48.98 12.08 42.35
CA GLU A 1141 -48.29 12.00 43.64
C GLU A 1141 -49.16 11.28 44.68
N LEU A 1142 -48.61 10.26 45.35
CA LEU A 1142 -49.11 9.77 46.63
C LEU A 1142 -48.43 10.58 47.74
N TYR A 1143 -49.20 11.23 48.60
CA TYR A 1143 -48.68 12.07 49.68
C TYR A 1143 -49.27 11.73 51.05
N PHE A 1144 -48.45 11.95 52.07
CA PHE A 1144 -48.78 11.84 53.48
C PHE A 1144 -48.29 13.11 54.18
N SER A 1145 -49.10 13.68 55.06
CA SER A 1145 -48.68 14.73 55.99
C SER A 1145 -49.22 14.49 57.39
N THR A 1146 -48.49 15.01 58.38
CA THR A 1146 -48.86 14.97 59.78
C THR A 1146 -48.53 16.33 60.41
N ASP A 1147 -49.45 16.85 61.19
CA ASP A 1147 -49.30 18.07 61.98
C ASP A 1147 -49.64 17.72 63.43
N TRP A 1148 -48.66 17.87 64.34
CA TRP A 1148 -48.82 17.61 65.76
C TRP A 1148 -48.45 18.85 66.57
N GLN A 1149 -49.29 19.21 67.53
CA GLN A 1149 -49.02 20.28 68.49
C GLN A 1149 -49.43 19.83 69.89
N SER A 1150 -48.55 20.07 70.87
CA SER A 1150 -48.81 19.71 72.27
C SER A 1150 -49.86 20.59 72.95
N GLN A 1151 -50.18 21.74 72.36
CA GLN A 1151 -51.30 22.62 72.71
C GLN A 1151 -51.80 23.30 71.43
N ASP A 1152 -53.12 23.26 71.20
CA ASP A 1152 -53.81 24.05 70.18
C ASP A 1152 -54.23 25.44 70.72
N ARG A 1153 -55.26 26.07 70.13
CA ARG A 1153 -55.76 27.37 70.59
C ARG A 1153 -56.55 27.31 71.90
N ASN A 1154 -57.13 26.16 72.24
CA ASN A 1154 -57.86 25.94 73.49
C ASN A 1154 -56.92 25.35 74.57
N GLY A 1155 -55.80 24.76 74.14
CA GLY A 1155 -54.73 24.24 75.00
C GLY A 1155 -54.53 22.73 74.90
N ASP A 1156 -55.27 22.05 74.03
CA ASP A 1156 -55.32 20.59 73.94
C ASP A 1156 -54.28 20.00 72.97
N GLU A 1157 -53.89 18.73 73.19
CA GLU A 1157 -52.99 18.02 72.29
C GLU A 1157 -53.72 17.64 70.99
N SER A 1158 -53.30 18.21 69.86
CA SER A 1158 -53.94 17.98 68.57
C SER A 1158 -52.99 17.31 67.57
N LEU A 1159 -53.47 16.23 66.95
CA LEU A 1159 -52.80 15.48 65.89
C LEU A 1159 -53.72 15.41 64.66
N LYS A 1160 -53.26 15.96 63.54
CA LYS A 1160 -53.92 15.95 62.24
C LYS A 1160 -53.09 15.14 61.26
N VAL A 1161 -53.64 14.05 60.74
CA VAL A 1161 -52.99 13.17 59.76
C VAL A 1161 -53.74 13.26 58.44
N THR A 1162 -53.04 13.38 57.31
CA THR A 1162 -53.64 13.37 55.98
C THR A 1162 -52.92 12.40 55.06
N LEU A 1163 -53.67 11.54 54.38
CA LEU A 1163 -53.20 10.68 53.30
C LEU A 1163 -53.97 11.05 52.03
N GLY A 1164 -53.28 11.29 50.92
CA GLY A 1164 -53.93 11.66 49.67
C GLY A 1164 -53.20 11.18 48.43
N TYR A 1165 -53.95 11.13 47.33
CA TYR A 1165 -53.46 10.81 46.00
C TYR A 1165 -53.93 11.88 45.01
N TYR A 1166 -52.96 12.44 44.31
CA TYR A 1166 -53.11 13.49 43.33
C TYR A 1166 -52.80 12.91 41.93
N TYR A 1167 -53.64 13.20 40.94
CA TYR A 1167 -53.47 12.74 39.56
C TYR A 1167 -53.63 13.91 38.58
N GLY A 1168 -52.55 14.29 37.91
CA GLY A 1168 -52.55 15.25 36.80
C GLY A 1168 -52.76 14.57 35.45
N PHE A 1169 -53.50 15.25 34.56
CA PHE A 1169 -53.77 14.83 33.18
C PHE A 1169 -52.75 15.42 32.18
#